data_AF-A0AAD4FIE1-F1
#
_entry.id   AF-A0AAD4FIE1-F1
#
_cell.length_a   1.000
_cell.length_b   1.000
_cell.length_c   1.000
_cell.angle_alpha   90.00
_cell.angle_beta   90.00
_cell.angle_gamma   90.00
#
_symmetry.space_group_name_H-M   'P 1'
#
loop_
_entity.id
_entity.type
_entity.pdbx_description
1 polymer ?
#
loop_
_entity_poly.entity_id
_entity_poly.type
_entity_poly.pdbx_seq_one_letter_code
_entity_poly.pdbx_strand_id
1 'polypeptide(L)'
;MPDPNLAISLLKPEEAEQYMRIRHEVFRTTINNILYSRGEPSQKTLDRVTEDIRDGIINKGILYLKCVDISTGEMVAGARWRYVKPKEEGAKERTWEEVDAGFVVPEPYDESDPKMFRSLFTLFNSNKREILGKRPYYVLDTLVTLQAHERRGAGSMLVRWGCGKADEVGVEAFLEASPMGAPMYARHGFQPVKEVGLDLRQWGGKEQMTFIVRVRCVYKAPPPARRRKKGVRDIDVATRLRVYEDALLQLGVEPEDLIKQHYAKATRGEELVTGFNGSLEPHGPSRARKAHVASEVGVLVREEGRSRYLENGLWTSLQAEIREPKDILDESSDDEVSGGSYGVSQSPSATDGAALVMGVLSTSSNLLSLHPTPVQIFKLWQSYLRNIHPLVKICHTPTTQQLILDASDNLHSLPRDTEALLFAIYCITVESLEEDECLLILGEPKGISTQRFRQGAQHALANANFLRSSSVMLLQAFTMFILSLQDYDARVIWIFSGIAQRIGQRIGLHRDGDTLRLPPFEAEIRRRLWWQIMVLEGYSQKLAGTGTSGMILRGDVGMPSNINDSDLFPGMREMPKEHDGATEMMFFLIRCYVGNFLKRSAEIHTTFDGLWHRLSTSAVQVAIKEKAISELETLFERKFLCYCDPAIPWHLLCMHLAKSVLFMMRFMAHSTDSYDVDISPEEKDMLFDLALQVSASQNLAYTTKELRGFRWHVNLNFQWKAFIYLISELRHRVEGEKVDHAWAEVEKSYTFHPSFDKDLLKRAFPIAVDNLTIKAWDAYQTAQSIYCSPEPRFIELIRQRHRQRRPPKLTDSTITDTALPTMAWGSEESTNKNQSEELHNAADADSFDWAEFNASLGPPDDVTDLASFEFPEQMIWSTLDDFLVDFRNTGDLTTDFAGSGSGTT
;
A
#
# COMPACT_ATOMS: atom_id res chain seq x y z
N MET A 1 -24.36 -29.32 -13.72
CA MET A 1 -24.55 -29.97 -15.03
C MET A 1 -25.77 -29.32 -15.68
N PRO A 2 -25.77 -29.05 -17.00
CA PRO A 2 -26.98 -28.56 -17.67
C PRO A 2 -28.07 -29.62 -17.64
N ASP A 3 -29.32 -29.18 -17.56
CA ASP A 3 -30.51 -30.02 -17.64
C ASP A 3 -30.51 -30.82 -18.96
N PRO A 4 -30.69 -32.15 -18.93
CA PRO A 4 -30.67 -32.98 -20.13
C PRO A 4 -31.79 -32.65 -21.12
N ASN A 5 -32.83 -31.94 -20.67
CA ASN A 5 -33.94 -31.52 -21.53
C ASN A 5 -33.68 -30.22 -22.30
N LEU A 6 -32.46 -29.70 -22.28
CA LEU A 6 -32.10 -28.48 -23.01
C LEU A 6 -31.30 -28.79 -24.27
N ALA A 7 -31.73 -28.22 -25.40
CA ALA A 7 -31.03 -28.33 -26.68
C ALA A 7 -30.71 -26.94 -27.24
N ILE A 8 -29.48 -26.76 -27.72
CA ILE A 8 -29.05 -25.52 -28.40
C ILE A 8 -28.95 -25.72 -29.91
N SER A 9 -29.35 -24.71 -30.68
CA SER A 9 -29.19 -24.66 -32.13
C SER A 9 -29.09 -23.22 -32.62
N LEU A 10 -28.66 -23.03 -33.87
CA LEU A 10 -28.72 -21.71 -34.51
C LEU A 10 -30.17 -21.31 -34.73
N LEU A 11 -30.45 -20.02 -34.52
CA LEU A 11 -31.75 -19.41 -34.75
C LEU A 11 -31.98 -19.28 -36.26
N LYS A 12 -33.15 -19.71 -36.74
CA LYS A 12 -33.53 -19.54 -38.14
C LYS A 12 -34.20 -18.17 -38.37
N PRO A 13 -34.16 -17.61 -39.59
CA PRO A 13 -34.78 -16.31 -39.88
C PRO A 13 -36.28 -16.23 -39.57
N GLU A 14 -37.00 -17.35 -39.66
CA GLU A 14 -38.43 -17.42 -39.36
C GLU A 14 -38.72 -17.36 -37.85
N GLU A 15 -37.71 -17.64 -37.02
CA GLU A 15 -37.81 -17.72 -35.56
C GLU A 15 -37.39 -16.40 -34.87
N ALA A 16 -37.02 -15.39 -35.65
CA ALA A 16 -36.55 -14.09 -35.18
C ALA A 16 -37.57 -13.39 -34.25
N GLU A 17 -38.86 -13.53 -34.55
CA GLU A 17 -39.93 -12.93 -33.75
C GLU A 17 -40.00 -13.57 -32.35
N GLN A 18 -39.88 -14.90 -32.26
CA GLN A 18 -39.89 -15.61 -30.97
C GLN A 18 -38.67 -15.23 -30.12
N TYR A 19 -37.49 -15.12 -30.74
CA TYR A 19 -36.30 -14.63 -30.06
C TYR A 19 -36.47 -13.19 -29.57
N MET A 20 -37.08 -12.32 -30.38
CA MET A 20 -37.32 -10.93 -30.00
C MET A 20 -38.29 -10.82 -28.81
N ARG A 21 -39.33 -11.66 -28.76
CA ARG A 21 -40.25 -11.74 -27.61
C ARG A 21 -39.52 -12.09 -26.31
N ILE A 22 -38.71 -13.14 -26.31
CA ILE A 22 -37.91 -13.54 -25.12
C ILE A 22 -36.93 -12.44 -24.74
N ARG A 23 -36.24 -11.86 -25.73
CA ARG A 23 -35.31 -10.76 -25.49
C ARG A 23 -36.02 -9.56 -24.85
N HIS A 24 -37.19 -9.20 -25.35
CA HIS A 24 -37.97 -8.11 -24.78
C HIS A 24 -38.41 -8.43 -23.36
N GLU A 25 -38.97 -9.61 -23.12
CA GLU A 25 -39.49 -10.02 -21.82
C GLU A 25 -38.39 -9.99 -20.74
N VAL A 26 -37.23 -10.59 -21.04
CA VAL A 26 -36.08 -10.63 -20.12
C VAL A 26 -35.50 -9.24 -19.88
N PHE A 27 -35.44 -8.39 -20.90
CA PHE A 27 -34.88 -7.05 -20.76
C PHE A 27 -35.86 -6.00 -20.27
N ARG A 28 -37.16 -6.30 -20.21
CA ARG A 28 -38.24 -5.38 -19.85
C ARG A 28 -37.96 -4.62 -18.56
N THR A 29 -37.49 -5.33 -17.53
CA THR A 29 -37.18 -4.77 -16.21
C THR A 29 -35.71 -4.36 -16.02
N THR A 30 -34.88 -4.51 -17.06
CA THR A 30 -33.44 -4.18 -17.01
C THR A 30 -33.11 -3.10 -18.04
N ILE A 31 -32.37 -3.44 -19.11
CA ILE A 31 -31.88 -2.46 -20.08
C ILE A 31 -33.01 -1.81 -20.89
N ASN A 32 -34.16 -2.48 -21.10
CA ASN A 32 -35.27 -1.90 -21.86
C ASN A 32 -36.03 -0.84 -21.09
N ASN A 33 -36.13 -0.95 -19.75
CA ASN A 33 -36.71 0.10 -18.91
C ASN A 33 -35.94 1.43 -19.07
N ILE A 34 -34.66 1.34 -19.46
CA ILE A 34 -33.78 2.48 -19.67
C ILE A 34 -33.81 2.90 -21.12
N LEU A 35 -33.61 1.97 -22.06
CA LEU A 35 -33.62 2.23 -23.51
C LEU A 35 -34.95 2.82 -23.98
N TYR A 36 -36.06 2.49 -23.33
CA TYR A 36 -37.40 3.03 -23.62
C TYR A 36 -37.91 3.87 -22.45
N SER A 37 -37.12 4.87 -22.05
CA SER A 37 -37.43 5.74 -20.91
C SER A 37 -38.75 6.52 -21.03
N ARG A 38 -39.38 6.54 -22.21
CA ARG A 38 -40.66 7.20 -22.49
C ARG A 38 -41.87 6.25 -22.54
N GLY A 39 -41.70 4.97 -22.23
CA GLY A 39 -42.77 3.96 -22.20
C GLY A 39 -42.38 2.65 -22.90
N GLU A 40 -43.26 1.66 -22.91
CA GLU A 40 -43.02 0.41 -23.63
C GLU A 40 -42.79 0.66 -25.14
N PRO A 41 -41.89 -0.08 -25.80
CA PRO A 41 -41.60 0.11 -27.22
C PRO A 41 -42.86 -0.14 -28.06
N SER A 42 -43.09 0.71 -29.07
CA SER A 42 -44.18 0.49 -30.01
C SER A 42 -43.96 -0.78 -30.83
N GLN A 43 -45.05 -1.32 -31.37
CA GLN A 43 -44.98 -2.46 -32.29
C GLN A 43 -44.05 -2.17 -33.47
N LYS A 44 -44.04 -0.93 -33.98
CA LYS A 44 -43.12 -0.48 -35.04
C LYS A 44 -41.64 -0.66 -34.62
N THR A 45 -41.29 -0.32 -33.39
CA THR A 45 -39.94 -0.52 -32.85
C THR A 45 -39.61 -2.01 -32.68
N LEU A 46 -40.56 -2.82 -32.23
CA LEU A 46 -40.38 -4.28 -32.13
C LEU A 46 -40.21 -4.95 -33.51
N ASP A 47 -40.97 -4.52 -34.50
CA ASP A 47 -40.87 -5.00 -35.88
C ASP A 47 -39.52 -4.62 -36.49
N ARG A 48 -39.05 -3.38 -36.27
CA ARG A 48 -37.72 -2.91 -36.70
C ARG A 48 -36.62 -3.79 -36.11
N VAL A 49 -36.65 -4.07 -34.80
CA VAL A 49 -35.63 -4.90 -34.15
C VAL A 49 -35.71 -6.36 -34.63
N THR A 50 -36.91 -6.86 -34.89
CA THR A 50 -37.11 -8.21 -35.45
C THR A 50 -36.51 -8.32 -36.85
N GLU A 51 -36.69 -7.29 -37.69
CA GLU A 51 -36.06 -7.23 -39.00
C GLU A 51 -34.54 -7.11 -38.91
N ASP A 52 -34.01 -6.32 -37.97
CA ASP A 52 -32.56 -6.23 -37.72
C ASP A 52 -31.94 -7.57 -37.29
N ILE A 53 -32.68 -8.39 -36.53
CA ILE A 53 -32.28 -9.76 -36.18
C ILE A 53 -32.25 -10.63 -37.43
N ARG A 54 -33.32 -10.58 -38.25
CA ARG A 54 -33.45 -11.34 -39.49
C ARG A 54 -32.34 -11.01 -40.49
N ASP A 55 -32.11 -9.72 -40.74
CA ASP A 55 -31.00 -9.21 -41.55
C ASP A 55 -29.64 -9.61 -40.97
N GLY A 56 -29.53 -9.59 -39.63
CA GLY A 56 -28.36 -10.08 -38.91
C GLY A 56 -27.99 -11.53 -39.25
N ILE A 57 -28.99 -12.40 -39.34
CA ILE A 57 -28.83 -13.83 -39.67
C ILE A 57 -28.50 -14.01 -41.16
N ILE A 58 -29.27 -13.37 -42.05
CA ILE A 58 -29.19 -13.61 -43.49
C ILE A 58 -27.97 -12.90 -44.12
N ASN A 59 -27.79 -11.61 -43.81
CA ASN A 59 -26.89 -10.74 -44.57
C ASN A 59 -25.60 -10.39 -43.82
N LYS A 60 -25.62 -10.37 -42.48
CA LYS A 60 -24.46 -9.92 -41.67
C LYS A 60 -23.65 -11.06 -41.04
N GLY A 61 -24.06 -12.31 -41.22
CA GLY A 61 -23.37 -13.48 -40.68
C GLY A 61 -23.26 -13.48 -39.15
N ILE A 62 -24.21 -12.84 -38.45
CA ILE A 62 -24.27 -12.81 -36.99
C ILE A 62 -24.85 -14.14 -36.50
N LEU A 63 -24.20 -14.73 -35.49
CA LEU A 63 -24.56 -16.02 -34.95
C LEU A 63 -25.56 -15.84 -33.81
N TYR A 64 -26.85 -15.94 -34.15
CA TYR A 64 -27.92 -16.03 -33.17
C TYR A 64 -28.14 -17.49 -32.78
N LEU A 65 -28.12 -17.77 -31.48
CA LEU A 65 -28.41 -19.08 -30.92
C LEU A 65 -29.69 -19.06 -30.12
N LYS A 66 -30.38 -20.18 -30.13
CA LYS A 66 -31.52 -20.48 -29.27
C LYS A 66 -31.23 -21.69 -28.40
N CYS A 67 -31.79 -21.71 -27.20
CA CYS A 67 -31.93 -22.88 -26.36
C CYS A 67 -33.41 -23.20 -26.25
N VAL A 68 -33.78 -24.45 -26.52
CA VAL A 68 -35.15 -24.96 -26.47
C VAL A 68 -35.24 -26.01 -25.38
N ASP A 69 -36.30 -25.97 -24.58
CA ASP A 69 -36.67 -27.07 -23.70
C ASP A 69 -37.40 -28.14 -24.53
N ILE A 70 -36.77 -29.30 -24.70
CA ILE A 70 -37.29 -30.37 -25.57
C ILE A 70 -38.57 -31.00 -25.03
N SER A 71 -38.87 -30.82 -23.74
CA SER A 71 -40.09 -31.35 -23.11
C SER A 71 -41.32 -30.51 -23.44
N THR A 72 -41.14 -29.19 -23.63
CA THR A 72 -42.23 -28.25 -23.93
C THR A 72 -42.21 -27.74 -25.37
N GLY A 73 -41.08 -27.87 -26.08
CA GLY A 73 -40.84 -27.27 -27.39
C GLY A 73 -40.62 -25.76 -27.35
N GLU A 74 -40.53 -25.18 -26.15
CA GLU A 74 -40.44 -23.74 -25.95
C GLU A 74 -38.99 -23.23 -26.05
N MET A 75 -38.79 -22.08 -26.70
CA MET A 75 -37.51 -21.38 -26.67
C MET A 75 -37.37 -20.66 -25.32
N VAL A 76 -36.34 -21.01 -24.56
CA VAL A 76 -36.18 -20.58 -23.16
C VAL A 76 -34.98 -19.65 -22.94
N ALA A 77 -34.04 -19.63 -23.88
CA ALA A 77 -32.89 -18.74 -23.83
C ALA A 77 -32.36 -18.43 -25.23
N GLY A 78 -31.61 -17.34 -25.35
CA GLY A 78 -31.03 -16.89 -26.61
C GLY A 78 -29.70 -16.18 -26.42
N ALA A 79 -28.82 -16.25 -27.42
CA ALA A 79 -27.54 -15.54 -27.43
C ALA A 79 -27.22 -14.95 -28.80
N ARG A 80 -26.50 -13.82 -28.82
CA ARG A 80 -26.01 -13.16 -30.03
C ARG A 80 -24.49 -13.08 -29.99
N TRP A 81 -23.83 -13.81 -30.87
CA TRP A 81 -22.38 -13.81 -31.06
C TRP A 81 -21.99 -13.19 -32.40
N ARG A 82 -20.87 -12.45 -32.41
CA ARG A 82 -20.30 -11.87 -33.63
C ARG A 82 -18.80 -12.11 -33.69
N TYR A 83 -18.31 -12.54 -34.85
CA TYR A 83 -16.88 -12.59 -35.11
C TYR A 83 -16.43 -11.29 -35.77
N VAL A 84 -15.63 -10.50 -35.04
CA VAL A 84 -15.05 -9.26 -35.56
C VAL A 84 -13.64 -9.57 -36.07
N LYS A 85 -13.48 -9.55 -37.39
CA LYS A 85 -12.26 -9.96 -38.12
C LYS A 85 -11.86 -8.92 -39.18
N PRO A 86 -10.60 -8.92 -39.67
CA PRO A 86 -10.16 -8.09 -40.78
C PRO A 86 -10.95 -8.37 -42.06
N LYS A 87 -11.13 -7.35 -42.93
CA LYS A 87 -11.79 -7.54 -44.23
C LYS A 87 -10.88 -8.26 -45.23
N GLU A 88 -9.59 -8.01 -45.15
CA GLU A 88 -8.58 -8.68 -45.99
C GLU A 88 -8.37 -10.12 -45.52
N GLU A 89 -8.51 -11.06 -46.45
CA GLU A 89 -8.40 -12.48 -46.18
C GLU A 89 -6.93 -12.87 -45.93
N GLY A 90 -6.62 -13.34 -44.72
CA GLY A 90 -5.25 -13.68 -44.28
C GLY A 90 -4.57 -12.62 -43.41
N ALA A 91 -5.16 -11.43 -43.27
CA ALA A 91 -4.64 -10.42 -42.35
C ALA A 91 -4.80 -10.86 -40.88
N LYS A 92 -3.77 -10.60 -40.06
CA LYS A 92 -3.74 -10.96 -38.63
C LYS A 92 -4.45 -9.94 -37.73
N GLU A 93 -4.53 -8.70 -38.18
CA GLU A 93 -5.09 -7.56 -37.42
C GLU A 93 -5.94 -6.68 -38.33
N ARG A 94 -6.91 -5.99 -37.73
CA ARG A 94 -7.77 -4.99 -38.39
C ARG A 94 -7.04 -3.66 -38.53
N THR A 95 -7.37 -2.86 -39.54
CA THR A 95 -6.88 -1.48 -39.61
C THR A 95 -7.63 -0.59 -38.61
N TRP A 96 -7.08 0.57 -38.26
CA TRP A 96 -7.82 1.53 -37.41
C TRP A 96 -9.08 2.04 -38.11
N GLU A 97 -9.05 2.20 -39.45
CA GLU A 97 -10.22 2.54 -40.25
C GLU A 97 -11.32 1.48 -40.14
N GLU A 98 -10.97 0.19 -40.16
CA GLU A 98 -11.92 -0.90 -39.96
C GLU A 98 -12.47 -0.95 -38.53
N VAL A 99 -11.62 -0.65 -37.54
CA VAL A 99 -12.03 -0.57 -36.12
C VAL A 99 -13.03 0.56 -35.94
N ASP A 100 -12.71 1.76 -36.41
CA ASP A 100 -13.54 2.94 -36.24
C ASP A 100 -14.83 2.85 -37.07
N ALA A 101 -14.79 2.26 -38.28
CA ALA A 101 -15.98 1.95 -39.07
C ALA A 101 -16.91 0.91 -38.40
N GLY A 102 -16.39 0.09 -37.48
CA GLY A 102 -17.17 -0.87 -36.70
C GLY A 102 -17.93 -0.26 -35.52
N PHE A 103 -17.68 1.01 -35.18
CA PHE A 103 -18.22 1.70 -34.00
C PHE A 103 -19.28 2.74 -34.35
N VAL A 104 -20.14 2.43 -35.32
CA VAL A 104 -21.30 3.27 -35.65
C VAL A 104 -22.35 3.14 -34.54
N VAL A 105 -22.70 4.28 -33.94
CA VAL A 105 -23.82 4.36 -32.99
C VAL A 105 -25.12 4.25 -33.78
N PRO A 106 -26.02 3.29 -33.47
CA PRO A 106 -27.29 3.16 -34.16
C PRO A 106 -28.16 4.41 -33.99
N GLU A 107 -29.12 4.59 -34.90
CA GLU A 107 -30.15 5.59 -34.69
C GLU A 107 -30.97 5.25 -33.43
N PRO A 108 -31.20 6.21 -32.53
CA PRO A 108 -32.05 6.01 -31.36
C PRO A 108 -33.46 5.61 -31.77
N TYR A 109 -34.13 4.81 -30.93
CA TYR A 109 -35.54 4.48 -31.09
C TYR A 109 -36.41 5.71 -30.78
N ASP A 110 -37.60 5.78 -31.38
CA ASP A 110 -38.54 6.90 -31.20
C ASP A 110 -38.89 7.11 -29.71
N GLU A 111 -38.96 6.02 -28.94
CA GLU A 111 -39.29 5.99 -27.51
C GLU A 111 -38.07 6.17 -26.57
N SER A 112 -36.86 6.26 -27.12
CA SER A 112 -35.62 6.41 -26.34
C SER A 112 -35.24 7.88 -26.13
N ASP A 113 -34.51 8.18 -25.05
CA ASP A 113 -33.80 9.46 -24.94
C ASP A 113 -32.55 9.43 -25.86
N PRO A 114 -32.44 10.30 -26.88
CA PRO A 114 -31.34 10.24 -27.84
C PRO A 114 -29.96 10.48 -27.23
N LYS A 115 -29.86 11.29 -26.16
CA LYS A 115 -28.59 11.58 -25.49
C LYS A 115 -28.13 10.40 -24.66
N MET A 116 -29.04 9.78 -23.90
CA MET A 116 -28.74 8.58 -23.12
C MET A 116 -28.39 7.41 -24.05
N PHE A 117 -29.17 7.18 -25.11
CA PHE A 117 -28.92 6.12 -26.09
C PHE A 117 -27.52 6.25 -26.69
N ARG A 118 -27.15 7.45 -27.17
CA ARG A 118 -25.81 7.70 -27.71
C ARG A 118 -24.73 7.48 -26.66
N SER A 119 -24.92 7.97 -25.43
CA SER A 119 -23.94 7.82 -24.35
C SER A 119 -23.65 6.36 -24.02
N LEU A 120 -24.68 5.51 -23.97
CA LEU A 120 -24.54 4.08 -23.71
C LEU A 120 -23.73 3.37 -24.82
N PHE A 121 -24.07 3.60 -26.09
CA PHE A 121 -23.35 2.98 -27.21
C PHE A 121 -21.92 3.53 -27.37
N THR A 122 -21.70 4.82 -27.09
CA THR A 122 -20.35 5.41 -27.06
C THR A 122 -19.50 4.77 -25.97
N LEU A 123 -20.05 4.55 -24.78
CA LEU A 123 -19.35 3.85 -23.70
C LEU A 123 -18.91 2.45 -24.14
N PHE A 124 -19.83 1.65 -24.66
CA PHE A 124 -19.53 0.30 -25.16
C PHE A 124 -18.52 0.27 -26.31
N ASN A 125 -18.57 1.25 -27.23
CA ASN A 125 -17.60 1.35 -28.32
C ASN A 125 -16.22 1.76 -27.80
N SER A 126 -16.15 2.70 -26.86
CA SER A 126 -14.89 3.15 -26.26
C SER A 126 -14.17 2.00 -25.53
N ASN A 127 -14.90 1.19 -24.76
CA ASN A 127 -14.36 0.02 -24.09
C ASN A 127 -13.79 -1.01 -25.07
N LYS A 128 -14.54 -1.29 -26.15
CA LYS A 128 -14.08 -2.22 -27.20
C LYS A 128 -12.83 -1.70 -27.90
N ARG A 129 -12.76 -0.39 -28.19
CA ARG A 129 -11.61 0.26 -28.83
C ARG A 129 -10.36 0.19 -27.94
N GLU A 130 -10.50 0.55 -26.67
CA GLU A 130 -9.43 0.59 -25.66
C GLU A 130 -8.87 -0.82 -25.39
N ILE A 131 -9.75 -1.80 -25.18
CA ILE A 131 -9.36 -3.12 -24.70
C ILE A 131 -8.93 -4.04 -25.85
N LEU A 132 -9.65 -4.04 -26.96
CA LEU A 132 -9.42 -5.02 -28.05
C LEU A 132 -8.49 -4.46 -29.13
N GLY A 133 -8.45 -3.14 -29.30
CA GLY A 133 -7.66 -2.47 -30.33
C GLY A 133 -7.92 -3.05 -31.72
N LYS A 134 -6.86 -3.39 -32.44
CA LYS A 134 -6.89 -3.98 -33.79
C LYS A 134 -7.10 -5.49 -33.84
N ARG A 135 -7.03 -6.18 -32.70
CA ARG A 135 -7.04 -7.66 -32.67
C ARG A 135 -8.40 -8.21 -33.12
N PRO A 136 -8.45 -9.35 -33.83
CA PRO A 136 -9.70 -10.05 -34.08
C PRO A 136 -10.25 -10.70 -32.80
N TYR A 137 -11.57 -10.75 -32.65
CA TYR A 137 -12.22 -11.32 -31.45
C TYR A 137 -13.65 -11.80 -31.72
N TYR A 138 -14.14 -12.68 -30.87
CA TYR A 138 -15.57 -13.00 -30.76
C TYR A 138 -16.20 -12.16 -29.65
N VAL A 139 -17.35 -11.54 -29.92
CA VAL A 139 -18.10 -10.80 -28.90
C VAL A 139 -19.47 -11.42 -28.66
N LEU A 140 -19.84 -11.56 -27.39
CA LEU A 140 -21.20 -11.85 -26.94
C LEU A 140 -21.90 -10.52 -26.63
N ASP A 141 -22.80 -10.10 -27.51
CA ASP A 141 -23.53 -8.83 -27.33
C ASP A 141 -24.80 -9.00 -26.48
N THR A 142 -25.45 -10.16 -26.57
CA THR A 142 -26.74 -10.42 -25.93
C THR A 142 -26.76 -11.84 -25.39
N LEU A 143 -27.16 -12.01 -24.14
CA LEU A 143 -27.54 -13.30 -23.56
C LEU A 143 -28.81 -13.10 -22.73
N VAL A 144 -29.84 -13.87 -23.05
CA VAL A 144 -31.15 -13.81 -22.37
C VAL A 144 -31.60 -15.22 -21.99
N THR A 145 -32.25 -15.36 -20.85
CA THR A 145 -32.85 -16.60 -20.37
C THR A 145 -34.13 -16.23 -19.63
N LEU A 146 -35.25 -16.88 -19.97
CA LEU A 146 -36.52 -16.65 -19.28
C LEU A 146 -36.37 -16.94 -17.79
N GLN A 147 -36.97 -16.10 -16.94
CA GLN A 147 -36.80 -16.17 -15.49
C GLN A 147 -37.19 -17.55 -14.91
N ALA A 148 -38.26 -18.16 -15.44
CA ALA A 148 -38.72 -19.49 -15.04
C ALA A 148 -37.73 -20.63 -15.42
N HIS A 149 -36.79 -20.37 -16.32
CA HIS A 149 -35.83 -21.34 -16.85
C HIS A 149 -34.37 -21.04 -16.43
N GLU A 150 -34.16 -20.06 -15.55
CA GLU A 150 -32.85 -19.77 -14.98
C GLU A 150 -32.30 -20.94 -14.16
N ARG A 151 -30.98 -20.98 -13.97
CA ARG A 151 -30.26 -22.01 -13.20
C ARG A 151 -30.40 -23.45 -13.71
N ARG A 152 -31.07 -23.69 -14.84
CA ARG A 152 -31.11 -24.99 -15.56
C ARG A 152 -29.91 -25.24 -16.49
N GLY A 153 -29.07 -24.22 -16.70
CA GLY A 153 -27.83 -24.32 -17.48
C GLY A 153 -27.91 -23.84 -18.92
N ALA A 154 -29.06 -23.35 -19.39
CA ALA A 154 -29.26 -22.83 -20.75
C ALA A 154 -28.23 -21.76 -21.16
N GLY A 155 -28.06 -20.72 -20.33
CA GLY A 155 -27.05 -19.67 -20.58
C GLY A 155 -25.61 -20.20 -20.63
N SER A 156 -25.27 -21.18 -19.80
CA SER A 156 -23.94 -21.81 -19.77
C SER A 156 -23.66 -22.61 -21.06
N MET A 157 -24.67 -23.27 -21.63
CA MET A 157 -24.56 -23.97 -22.91
C MET A 157 -24.31 -22.98 -24.06
N LEU A 158 -25.05 -21.87 -24.09
CA LEU A 158 -24.90 -20.81 -25.10
C LEU A 158 -23.54 -20.13 -25.05
N VAL A 159 -23.02 -19.85 -23.85
CA VAL A 159 -21.68 -19.26 -23.66
C VAL A 159 -20.59 -20.24 -24.07
N ARG A 160 -20.70 -21.52 -23.65
CA ARG A 160 -19.74 -22.57 -24.02
C ARG A 160 -19.63 -22.73 -25.54
N TRP A 161 -20.75 -22.68 -26.25
CA TRP A 161 -20.77 -22.78 -27.71
C TRP A 161 -19.96 -21.66 -28.38
N GLY A 162 -20.21 -20.40 -28.00
CA GLY A 162 -19.50 -19.26 -28.58
C GLY A 162 -18.02 -19.22 -28.20
N CYS A 163 -17.68 -19.63 -26.98
CA CYS A 163 -16.29 -19.85 -26.58
C CYS A 163 -15.59 -20.90 -27.46
N GLY A 164 -16.27 -21.99 -27.79
CA GLY A 164 -15.76 -23.00 -28.72
C GLY A 164 -15.46 -22.42 -30.10
N LYS A 165 -16.31 -21.52 -30.62
CA LYS A 165 -16.06 -20.81 -31.89
C LYS A 165 -14.87 -19.87 -31.83
N ALA A 166 -14.66 -19.17 -30.71
CA ALA A 166 -13.47 -18.36 -30.49
C ALA A 166 -12.20 -19.22 -30.43
N ASP A 167 -12.28 -20.37 -29.74
CA ASP A 167 -11.18 -21.32 -29.58
C ASP A 167 -10.79 -21.98 -30.93
N GLU A 168 -11.76 -22.33 -31.78
CA GLU A 168 -11.55 -22.90 -33.13
C GLU A 168 -10.67 -22.00 -34.02
N VAL A 169 -10.84 -20.68 -33.93
CA VAL A 169 -10.08 -19.70 -34.73
C VAL A 169 -8.90 -19.07 -33.96
N GLY A 170 -8.73 -19.43 -32.69
CA GLY A 170 -7.63 -18.97 -31.84
C GLY A 170 -7.67 -17.47 -31.50
N VAL A 171 -8.87 -16.90 -31.32
CA VAL A 171 -9.07 -15.48 -30.96
C VAL A 171 -9.70 -15.34 -29.59
N GLU A 172 -9.60 -14.14 -29.00
CA GLU A 172 -10.17 -13.85 -27.68
C GLU A 172 -11.71 -13.76 -27.75
N ALA A 173 -12.37 -14.13 -26.65
CA ALA A 173 -13.80 -13.87 -26.47
C ALA A 173 -14.01 -12.69 -25.52
N PHE A 174 -14.90 -11.77 -25.88
CA PHE A 174 -15.18 -10.53 -25.17
C PHE A 174 -16.66 -10.40 -24.83
N LEU A 175 -16.97 -9.83 -23.66
CA LEU A 175 -18.34 -9.45 -23.28
C LEU A 175 -18.35 -8.34 -22.23
N GLU A 176 -19.49 -7.66 -22.13
CA GLU A 176 -19.81 -6.68 -21.08
C GLU A 176 -20.88 -7.30 -20.17
N ALA A 177 -20.47 -7.76 -18.98
CA ALA A 177 -21.33 -8.50 -18.06
C ALA A 177 -22.10 -7.56 -17.14
N SER A 178 -23.39 -7.84 -16.91
CA SER A 178 -24.06 -7.30 -15.73
C SER A 178 -23.47 -7.92 -14.44
N PRO A 179 -23.60 -7.26 -13.27
CA PRO A 179 -23.15 -7.82 -12.00
C PRO A 179 -23.74 -9.21 -11.73
N MET A 180 -25.00 -9.42 -12.12
CA MET A 180 -25.70 -10.70 -12.00
C MET A 180 -25.10 -11.80 -12.90
N GLY A 181 -24.69 -11.45 -14.13
CA GLY A 181 -24.12 -12.41 -15.08
C GLY A 181 -22.64 -12.75 -14.82
N ALA A 182 -21.89 -11.87 -14.15
CA ALA A 182 -20.44 -11.98 -13.99
C ALA A 182 -19.96 -13.31 -13.36
N PRO A 183 -20.59 -13.87 -12.31
CA PRO A 183 -20.18 -15.15 -11.75
C PRO A 183 -20.33 -16.33 -12.73
N MET A 184 -21.32 -16.27 -13.63
CA MET A 184 -21.53 -17.30 -14.64
C MET A 184 -20.43 -17.24 -15.70
N TYR A 185 -20.12 -16.05 -16.22
CA TYR A 185 -19.05 -15.89 -17.20
C TYR A 185 -17.67 -16.28 -16.64
N ALA A 186 -17.40 -16.01 -15.36
CA ALA A 186 -16.15 -16.41 -14.70
C ALA A 186 -15.92 -17.93 -14.77
N ARG A 187 -16.98 -18.75 -14.64
CA ARG A 187 -16.89 -20.22 -14.76
C ARG A 187 -16.51 -20.70 -16.16
N HIS A 188 -16.67 -19.85 -17.17
CA HIS A 188 -16.27 -20.12 -18.55
C HIS A 188 -14.87 -19.55 -18.90
N GLY A 189 -14.13 -19.05 -17.92
CA GLY A 189 -12.75 -18.56 -18.11
C GLY A 189 -12.64 -17.08 -18.49
N PHE A 190 -13.74 -16.33 -18.45
CA PHE A 190 -13.70 -14.87 -18.62
C PHE A 190 -13.13 -14.22 -17.36
N GLN A 191 -12.12 -13.36 -17.50
CA GLN A 191 -11.53 -12.58 -16.40
C GLN A 191 -12.02 -11.12 -16.44
N PRO A 192 -12.23 -10.47 -15.28
CA PRO A 192 -12.60 -9.06 -15.24
C PRO A 192 -11.41 -8.20 -15.70
N VAL A 193 -11.66 -7.24 -16.59
CA VAL A 193 -10.64 -6.30 -17.09
C VAL A 193 -10.91 -4.89 -16.58
N LYS A 194 -12.18 -4.46 -16.62
CA LYS A 194 -12.59 -3.11 -16.27
C LYS A 194 -14.03 -3.11 -15.75
N GLU A 195 -14.31 -2.31 -14.75
CA GLU A 195 -15.68 -2.02 -14.31
C GLU A 195 -16.05 -0.63 -14.83
N VAL A 196 -17.20 -0.51 -15.48
CA VAL A 196 -17.66 0.72 -16.12
C VAL A 196 -19.08 1.03 -15.66
N GLY A 197 -19.33 2.30 -15.33
CA GLY A 197 -20.64 2.76 -14.85
C GLY A 197 -21.21 3.84 -15.77
N LEU A 198 -22.51 3.76 -16.06
CA LEU A 198 -23.27 4.84 -16.69
C LEU A 198 -24.25 5.41 -15.66
N ASP A 199 -24.10 6.69 -15.31
CA ASP A 199 -24.99 7.33 -14.33
C ASP A 199 -26.32 7.73 -14.97
N LEU A 200 -27.39 6.99 -14.68
CA LEU A 200 -28.69 7.21 -15.29
C LEU A 200 -29.46 8.37 -14.64
N ARG A 201 -29.01 8.87 -13.48
CA ARG A 201 -29.65 10.00 -12.76
C ARG A 201 -29.69 11.28 -13.61
N GLN A 202 -28.74 11.43 -14.52
CA GLN A 202 -28.67 12.54 -15.47
C GLN A 202 -29.85 12.59 -16.45
N TRP A 203 -30.57 11.48 -16.62
CA TRP A 203 -31.75 11.34 -17.48
C TRP A 203 -32.99 10.88 -16.71
N GLY A 204 -33.05 11.14 -15.39
CA GLY A 204 -34.20 10.81 -14.54
C GLY A 204 -34.25 9.36 -14.03
N GLY A 205 -33.18 8.59 -14.23
CA GLY A 205 -33.02 7.26 -13.61
C GLY A 205 -32.72 7.35 -12.10
N LYS A 206 -32.91 6.24 -11.37
CA LYS A 206 -32.73 6.20 -9.90
C LYS A 206 -31.35 5.75 -9.45
N GLU A 207 -30.53 5.21 -10.34
CA GLU A 207 -29.28 4.51 -10.00
C GLU A 207 -28.22 4.60 -11.10
N GLN A 208 -26.99 4.19 -10.78
CA GLN A 208 -25.89 4.03 -11.73
C GLN A 208 -25.88 2.59 -12.26
N MET A 209 -25.79 2.44 -13.59
CA MET A 209 -25.73 1.13 -14.23
C MET A 209 -24.29 0.67 -14.37
N THR A 210 -23.96 -0.47 -13.78
CA THR A 210 -22.60 -1.01 -13.79
C THR A 210 -22.48 -2.20 -14.76
N PHE A 211 -21.41 -2.22 -15.55
CA PHE A 211 -20.99 -3.35 -16.36
C PHE A 211 -19.56 -3.76 -15.99
N ILE A 212 -19.31 -5.06 -15.99
CA ILE A 212 -17.98 -5.64 -15.80
C ILE A 212 -17.51 -6.13 -17.18
N VAL A 213 -16.56 -5.42 -17.77
CA VAL A 213 -15.93 -5.82 -19.02
C VAL A 213 -15.05 -7.03 -18.76
N ARG A 214 -15.23 -8.09 -19.55
CA ARG A 214 -14.49 -9.34 -19.38
C ARG A 214 -13.90 -9.84 -20.69
N VAL A 215 -12.69 -10.38 -20.59
CA VAL A 215 -11.96 -11.02 -21.69
C VAL A 215 -11.60 -12.44 -21.28
N ARG A 216 -11.81 -13.39 -22.19
CA ARG A 216 -11.30 -14.76 -22.08
C ARG A 216 -10.11 -14.89 -23.05
N CYS A 217 -8.91 -14.95 -22.47
CA CYS A 217 -7.67 -15.07 -23.23
C CYS A 217 -7.39 -16.54 -23.56
N VAL A 218 -6.96 -16.82 -24.81
CA VAL A 218 -6.43 -18.13 -25.20
C VAL A 218 -4.94 -18.16 -24.85
N TYR A 219 -4.56 -19.02 -23.91
CA TYR A 219 -3.15 -19.30 -23.61
C TYR A 219 -2.46 -19.90 -24.84
N LYS A 220 -1.61 -19.12 -25.51
CA LYS A 220 -0.60 -19.68 -26.43
C LYS A 220 0.59 -20.12 -25.58
N ALA A 221 0.76 -21.44 -25.42
CA ALA A 221 1.94 -21.97 -24.76
C ALA A 221 3.20 -21.41 -25.45
N PRO A 222 4.16 -20.82 -24.71
CA PRO A 222 5.45 -20.50 -25.29
C PRO A 222 6.05 -21.79 -25.87
N PRO A 223 6.71 -21.74 -27.04
CA PRO A 223 7.26 -22.94 -27.65
C PRO A 223 8.17 -23.65 -26.64
N PRO A 224 8.09 -24.99 -26.52
CA PRO A 224 8.81 -25.71 -25.48
C PRO A 224 10.31 -25.46 -25.61
N ALA A 225 10.97 -25.23 -24.48
CA ALA A 225 12.42 -25.08 -24.42
C ALA A 225 13.08 -26.30 -25.09
N ARG A 226 13.72 -26.08 -26.25
CA ARG A 226 14.47 -27.14 -26.94
C ARG A 226 15.57 -27.63 -25.98
N ARG A 227 15.46 -28.89 -25.53
CA ARG A 227 16.57 -29.62 -24.90
C ARG A 227 17.78 -29.52 -25.84
N ARG A 228 18.84 -28.85 -25.40
CA ARG A 228 20.15 -28.90 -26.07
C ARG A 228 20.61 -30.36 -26.11
N LYS A 229 20.50 -31.00 -27.28
CA LYS A 229 21.30 -32.19 -27.60
C LYS A 229 22.70 -31.72 -27.96
N LYS A 230 23.68 -32.29 -27.26
CA LYS A 230 25.11 -32.08 -27.46
C LYS A 230 25.55 -32.78 -28.77
N GLY A 231 26.30 -32.06 -29.62
CA GLY A 231 26.93 -32.53 -30.87
C GLY A 231 26.08 -32.20 -32.11
N VAL A 232 26.52 -31.40 -33.09
CA VAL A 232 27.75 -31.53 -33.89
C VAL A 232 28.27 -30.14 -34.33
N ARG A 233 29.56 -29.88 -34.04
CA ARG A 233 30.53 -28.93 -34.62
C ARG A 233 30.07 -27.50 -34.94
N ASP A 234 30.59 -26.57 -34.14
CA ASP A 234 30.71 -25.15 -34.47
C ASP A 234 31.43 -24.98 -35.82
N ILE A 235 30.76 -24.33 -36.77
CA ILE A 235 31.46 -23.69 -37.89
C ILE A 235 32.06 -22.42 -37.29
N ASP A 236 33.38 -22.41 -37.22
CA ASP A 236 34.20 -21.33 -36.70
C ASP A 236 33.70 -19.96 -37.20
N VAL A 237 33.38 -19.08 -36.25
CA VAL A 237 32.82 -17.75 -36.49
C VAL A 237 33.75 -16.93 -37.39
N ALA A 238 35.06 -17.18 -37.32
CA ALA A 238 36.05 -16.57 -38.20
C ALA A 238 35.85 -16.95 -39.68
N THR A 239 35.37 -18.16 -39.96
CA THR A 239 35.10 -18.62 -41.33
C THR A 239 33.87 -17.93 -41.90
N ARG A 240 32.84 -17.71 -41.08
CA ARG A 240 31.65 -16.94 -41.50
C ARG A 240 31.96 -15.48 -41.73
N LEU A 241 32.80 -14.87 -40.87
CA LEU A 241 33.24 -13.49 -41.03
C LEU A 241 34.00 -13.28 -42.34
N ARG A 242 34.94 -14.18 -42.68
CA ARG A 242 35.65 -14.14 -43.97
C ARG A 242 34.73 -14.25 -45.18
N VAL A 243 33.70 -15.09 -45.12
CA VAL A 243 32.72 -15.21 -46.22
C VAL A 243 31.93 -13.91 -46.42
N TYR A 244 31.61 -13.20 -45.33
CA TYR A 244 30.92 -11.90 -45.44
C TYR A 244 31.85 -10.78 -45.88
N GLU A 245 33.10 -10.77 -45.44
CA GLU A 245 34.12 -9.83 -45.90
C GLU A 245 34.41 -9.99 -47.40
N ASP A 246 34.57 -11.23 -47.89
CA ASP A 246 34.73 -11.52 -49.32
C ASP A 246 33.49 -11.12 -50.14
N ALA A 247 32.28 -11.33 -49.61
CA ALA A 247 31.05 -10.94 -50.27
C ALA A 247 30.91 -9.41 -50.39
N LEU A 248 31.38 -8.66 -49.39
CA LEU A 248 31.40 -7.19 -49.40
C LEU A 248 32.45 -6.66 -50.37
N LEU A 249 33.63 -7.28 -50.42
CA LEU A 249 34.68 -6.94 -51.39
C LEU A 249 34.23 -7.22 -52.84
N GLN A 250 33.51 -8.32 -53.09
CA GLN A 250 32.92 -8.62 -54.41
C GLN A 250 31.85 -7.60 -54.85
N LEU A 251 31.22 -6.92 -53.89
CA LEU A 251 30.27 -5.83 -54.14
C LEU A 251 30.96 -4.46 -54.21
N GLY A 252 32.30 -4.42 -54.19
CA GLY A 252 33.10 -3.19 -54.30
C GLY A 252 33.11 -2.35 -53.03
N VAL A 253 32.78 -2.94 -51.88
CA VAL A 253 32.66 -2.27 -50.60
C VAL A 253 33.78 -2.73 -49.67
N GLU A 254 34.77 -1.86 -49.43
CA GLU A 254 35.86 -2.14 -48.50
C GLU A 254 35.38 -2.04 -47.03
N PRO A 255 35.45 -3.12 -46.24
CA PRO A 255 34.92 -3.13 -44.87
C PRO A 255 35.62 -2.13 -43.93
N GLU A 256 36.90 -1.86 -44.15
CA GLU A 256 37.67 -0.89 -43.34
C GLU A 256 37.18 0.55 -43.52
N ASP A 257 36.75 0.91 -44.74
CA ASP A 257 36.28 2.26 -45.06
C ASP A 257 34.92 2.57 -44.42
N LEU A 258 34.05 1.57 -44.28
CA LEU A 258 32.79 1.66 -43.54
C LEU A 258 33.01 1.92 -42.06
N ILE A 259 34.00 1.26 -41.47
CA ILE A 259 34.34 1.44 -40.04
C ILE A 259 34.94 2.83 -39.83
N LYS A 260 35.87 3.26 -40.70
CA LYS A 260 36.45 4.63 -40.65
C LYS A 260 35.39 5.71 -40.86
N GLN A 261 34.42 5.52 -41.74
CA GLN A 261 33.31 6.47 -41.96
C GLN A 261 32.37 6.60 -40.75
N HIS A 262 32.10 5.50 -40.04
CA HIS A 262 31.25 5.53 -38.85
C HIS A 262 31.92 6.24 -37.67
N TYR A 263 33.22 6.00 -37.46
CA TYR A 263 34.00 6.68 -36.43
C TYR A 263 34.29 8.15 -36.78
N ALA A 264 34.47 8.50 -38.06
CA ALA A 264 34.64 9.89 -38.49
C ALA A 264 33.34 10.72 -38.35
N LYS A 265 32.16 10.13 -38.55
CA LYS A 265 30.86 10.80 -38.34
C LYS A 265 30.50 11.05 -36.88
N ALA A 266 31.04 10.26 -35.95
CA ALA A 266 30.80 10.44 -34.52
C ALA A 266 31.67 11.54 -33.88
N THR A 267 32.70 12.06 -34.56
CA THR A 267 33.75 12.89 -33.95
C THR A 267 33.83 14.34 -34.48
N ARG A 268 32.95 14.79 -35.37
CA ARG A 268 32.84 16.21 -35.78
C ARG A 268 31.42 16.73 -35.57
N GLY A 269 31.25 17.51 -34.50
CA GLY A 269 30.01 18.18 -34.14
C GLY A 269 29.62 19.33 -35.07
N GLU A 270 28.39 19.78 -34.85
CA GLU A 270 27.74 21.05 -35.20
C GLU A 270 28.51 22.05 -36.09
N GLU A 271 27.94 22.37 -37.25
CA GLU A 271 27.84 23.77 -37.75
C GLU A 271 26.79 23.88 -38.88
N LEU A 272 25.94 24.90 -38.78
CA LEU A 272 24.93 25.30 -39.76
C LEU A 272 25.56 25.86 -41.04
N VAL A 273 24.91 25.69 -42.21
CA VAL A 273 24.57 26.77 -43.18
C VAL A 273 23.67 26.23 -44.31
N THR A 274 22.77 27.12 -44.71
CA THR A 274 21.61 27.12 -45.60
C THR A 274 21.85 26.91 -47.10
N GLY A 275 20.83 26.40 -47.80
CA GLY A 275 20.65 26.50 -49.27
C GLY A 275 19.17 26.42 -49.69
N PHE A 276 18.66 27.52 -50.24
CA PHE A 276 17.28 27.91 -50.58
C PHE A 276 16.78 27.31 -51.93
N ASN A 277 15.53 26.83 -52.07
CA ASN A 277 14.41 27.42 -52.84
C ASN A 277 13.23 26.40 -52.88
N GLY A 278 11.95 26.72 -52.69
CA GLY A 278 11.32 28.02 -52.51
C GLY A 278 9.84 27.99 -52.10
N SER A 279 9.38 29.21 -51.77
CA SER A 279 8.04 29.81 -51.87
C SER A 279 6.84 29.22 -51.09
N LEU A 280 6.48 29.85 -49.96
CA LEU A 280 5.39 30.85 -49.82
C LEU A 280 5.18 31.23 -48.33
N GLU A 281 5.07 32.52 -48.04
CA GLU A 281 5.04 33.14 -46.70
C GLU A 281 3.61 33.16 -46.03
N PRO A 282 3.32 33.95 -44.95
CA PRO A 282 3.57 33.57 -43.55
C PRO A 282 2.33 33.82 -42.64
N HIS A 283 2.11 33.02 -41.60
CA HIS A 283 1.44 33.52 -40.38
C HIS A 283 1.92 32.71 -39.15
N GLY A 284 2.50 33.41 -38.18
CA GLY A 284 3.11 32.83 -36.98
C GLY A 284 2.10 32.17 -36.04
N PRO A 285 2.58 31.31 -35.12
CA PRO A 285 2.67 31.82 -33.74
C PRO A 285 3.87 31.30 -32.92
N SER A 286 4.11 32.04 -31.85
CA SER A 286 4.80 31.75 -30.58
C SER A 286 5.36 30.34 -30.37
N ARG A 287 6.67 30.32 -30.07
CA ARG A 287 7.53 29.17 -29.80
C ARG A 287 7.23 28.58 -28.41
N ALA A 288 6.35 27.58 -28.34
CA ALA A 288 6.29 26.67 -27.21
C ALA A 288 7.48 25.70 -27.29
N ARG A 289 8.42 25.81 -26.34
CA ARG A 289 9.47 24.81 -26.10
C ARG A 289 8.79 23.49 -25.69
N LYS A 290 9.00 22.43 -26.47
CA LYS A 290 8.65 21.05 -26.07
C LYS A 290 9.57 20.64 -24.91
N ALA A 291 9.05 20.68 -23.69
CA ALA A 291 9.64 19.98 -22.55
C ALA A 291 9.40 18.47 -22.73
N HIS A 292 10.44 17.67 -22.51
CA HIS A 292 10.33 16.22 -22.39
C HIS A 292 9.58 15.89 -21.10
N VAL A 293 8.37 15.34 -21.20
CA VAL A 293 7.62 14.80 -20.06
C VAL A 293 8.25 13.46 -19.67
N ALA A 294 9.10 13.47 -18.65
CA ALA A 294 9.70 12.27 -18.08
C ALA A 294 9.74 12.39 -16.53
N SER A 295 8.60 12.21 -15.85
CA SER A 295 8.58 12.09 -14.38
C SER A 295 7.26 11.50 -13.83
N GLU A 296 6.85 10.31 -14.27
CA GLU A 296 5.75 9.55 -13.60
C GLU A 296 5.97 8.02 -13.55
N VAL A 297 7.12 7.51 -14.03
CA VAL A 297 7.36 6.05 -14.09
C VAL A 297 8.26 5.65 -12.92
N GLY A 298 7.75 4.79 -12.03
CA GLY A 298 8.54 4.24 -10.92
C GLY A 298 9.82 3.53 -11.40
N VAL A 299 10.78 3.37 -10.51
CA VAL A 299 12.12 2.86 -10.82
C VAL A 299 12.16 1.35 -10.59
N LEU A 300 12.51 0.58 -11.63
CA LEU A 300 12.77 -0.86 -11.53
C LEU A 300 14.28 -1.11 -11.40
N VAL A 301 14.74 -1.47 -10.20
CA VAL A 301 16.11 -1.91 -9.93
C VAL A 301 16.24 -3.38 -10.34
N ARG A 302 17.26 -3.73 -11.13
CA ARG A 302 17.46 -5.09 -11.67
C ARG A 302 18.92 -5.50 -11.60
N GLU A 303 19.18 -6.71 -11.13
CA GLU A 303 20.52 -7.29 -11.13
C GLU A 303 20.45 -8.82 -11.05
N GLU A 304 21.26 -9.52 -11.86
CA GLU A 304 21.47 -10.98 -11.78
C GLU A 304 20.18 -11.83 -11.58
N GLY A 305 19.07 -11.47 -12.24
CA GLY A 305 17.79 -12.20 -12.14
C GLY A 305 16.90 -11.80 -10.96
N ARG A 306 17.33 -10.87 -10.11
CA ARG A 306 16.56 -10.21 -9.06
C ARG A 306 16.02 -8.87 -9.57
N SER A 307 14.84 -8.47 -9.11
CA SER A 307 14.31 -7.14 -9.41
C SER A 307 13.41 -6.60 -8.31
N ARG A 308 13.47 -5.28 -8.09
CA ARG A 308 12.62 -4.55 -7.16
C ARG A 308 12.07 -3.31 -7.83
N TYR A 309 10.76 -3.12 -7.76
CA TYR A 309 10.08 -1.92 -8.27
C TYR A 309 9.83 -0.95 -7.11
N LEU A 310 10.29 0.29 -7.28
CA LEU A 310 10.17 1.37 -6.32
C LEU A 310 9.34 2.48 -6.97
N GLU A 311 8.19 2.77 -6.39
CA GLU A 311 7.21 3.68 -6.99
C GLU A 311 7.03 4.96 -6.16
N ASN A 312 7.43 4.96 -4.89
CA ASN A 312 7.21 6.11 -4.02
C ASN A 312 8.38 7.10 -3.97
N GLY A 313 8.05 8.37 -3.72
CA GLY A 313 9.00 9.48 -3.60
C GLY A 313 10.04 9.33 -2.48
N LEU A 314 9.76 8.47 -1.50
CA LEU A 314 10.65 8.23 -0.35
C LEU A 314 11.95 7.54 -0.78
N TRP A 315 11.86 6.52 -1.64
CA TRP A 315 13.02 5.77 -2.12
C TRP A 315 13.66 6.39 -3.36
N THR A 316 12.87 7.03 -4.23
CA THR A 316 13.42 7.63 -5.46
C THR A 316 14.29 8.85 -5.17
N SER A 317 14.00 9.63 -4.12
CA SER A 317 14.83 10.78 -3.72
C SER A 317 16.22 10.37 -3.20
N LEU A 318 16.33 9.17 -2.62
CA LEU A 318 17.58 8.61 -2.10
C LEU A 318 18.38 7.82 -3.14
N GLN A 319 17.92 7.71 -4.38
CA GLN A 319 18.57 6.87 -5.39
C GLN A 319 20.03 7.24 -5.65
N ALA A 320 20.37 8.53 -5.63
CA ALA A 320 21.74 9.01 -5.81
C ALA A 320 22.68 8.71 -4.62
N GLU A 321 22.10 8.34 -3.48
CA GLU A 321 22.81 8.02 -2.23
C GLU A 321 23.08 6.52 -2.06
N ILE A 322 22.48 5.69 -2.92
CA ILE A 322 22.66 4.25 -2.92
C ILE A 322 23.80 3.88 -3.87
N ARG A 323 24.88 3.31 -3.32
CA ARG A 323 26.15 3.10 -4.04
C ARG A 323 26.09 1.94 -5.02
N GLU A 324 25.42 0.85 -4.66
CA GLU A 324 25.29 -0.34 -5.51
C GLU A 324 23.83 -0.79 -5.61
N PRO A 325 23.32 -1.16 -6.81
CA PRO A 325 21.97 -1.70 -6.97
C PRO A 325 21.77 -3.01 -6.18
N LYS A 326 22.87 -3.75 -5.89
CA LYS A 326 22.91 -4.91 -5.01
C LYS A 326 22.37 -4.60 -3.61
N ASP A 327 22.74 -3.47 -3.01
CA ASP A 327 22.30 -3.11 -1.66
C ASP A 327 20.76 -3.06 -1.55
N ILE A 328 20.08 -2.56 -2.58
CA ILE A 328 18.59 -2.46 -2.64
C ILE A 328 17.93 -3.84 -2.78
N LEU A 329 18.63 -4.78 -3.40
CA LEU A 329 18.15 -6.13 -3.75
C LEU A 329 18.51 -7.17 -2.67
N ASP A 330 19.65 -7.00 -1.99
CA ASP A 330 20.27 -7.96 -1.08
C ASP A 330 19.80 -7.87 0.37
N GLU A 331 18.87 -6.94 0.69
CA GLU A 331 18.12 -6.94 1.97
C GLU A 331 17.37 -8.26 2.25
N SER A 332 17.38 -9.25 1.34
CA SER A 332 16.66 -10.53 1.44
C SER A 332 17.55 -11.78 1.42
N SER A 333 18.88 -11.74 1.24
CA SER A 333 19.63 -12.93 0.76
C SER A 333 21.02 -13.22 1.37
N ASP A 334 21.47 -12.53 2.42
CA ASP A 334 22.88 -12.63 2.83
C ASP A 334 23.28 -13.83 3.72
N ASP A 335 22.44 -14.86 3.87
CA ASP A 335 22.82 -16.08 4.60
C ASP A 335 23.23 -17.27 3.70
N GLU A 336 23.25 -17.16 2.37
CA GLU A 336 23.50 -18.34 1.51
C GLU A 336 24.90 -18.48 0.89
N VAL A 337 25.86 -17.58 1.13
CA VAL A 337 27.16 -17.72 0.43
C VAL A 337 28.38 -17.52 1.35
N SER A 338 28.71 -18.57 2.10
CA SER A 338 30.10 -18.93 2.37
C SER A 338 30.23 -20.45 2.51
N GLY A 339 30.91 -21.05 1.54
CA GLY A 339 30.97 -22.49 1.35
C GLY A 339 31.88 -23.24 2.33
N GLY A 340 31.47 -24.47 2.63
CA GLY A 340 32.37 -25.63 2.73
C GLY A 340 32.97 -25.96 4.11
N SER A 341 32.22 -26.66 4.96
CA SER A 341 32.67 -27.91 5.61
C SER A 341 31.52 -28.53 6.42
N TYR A 342 31.50 -29.85 6.49
CA TYR A 342 30.47 -30.67 7.13
C TYR A 342 30.41 -30.49 8.66
N GLY A 343 29.19 -30.38 9.20
CA GLY A 343 28.86 -30.80 10.56
C GLY A 343 28.67 -29.70 11.60
N VAL A 344 27.58 -29.86 12.38
CA VAL A 344 27.14 -29.11 13.58
C VAL A 344 26.12 -28.00 13.32
N SER A 345 24.96 -28.21 13.94
CA SER A 345 23.76 -27.37 14.04
C SER A 345 24.06 -25.91 14.34
N GLN A 346 23.88 -25.05 13.34
CA GLN A 346 23.66 -23.62 13.53
C GLN A 346 22.14 -23.38 13.54
N SER A 347 21.64 -22.79 14.61
CA SER A 347 20.25 -22.33 14.74
C SER A 347 19.92 -21.32 13.63
N PRO A 348 18.79 -21.45 12.92
CA PRO A 348 18.41 -20.50 11.89
C PRO A 348 18.23 -19.11 12.51
N SER A 349 18.85 -18.11 11.88
CA SER A 349 18.74 -16.69 12.23
C SER A 349 17.27 -16.27 12.37
N ALA A 350 16.94 -15.60 13.49
CA ALA A 350 15.58 -15.24 13.88
C ALA A 350 14.87 -14.24 12.92
N THR A 351 15.57 -13.72 11.91
CA THR A 351 15.08 -12.68 10.99
C THR A 351 14.58 -13.20 9.64
N ASP A 352 14.56 -14.52 9.40
CA ASP A 352 14.10 -15.05 8.11
C ASP A 352 12.56 -14.98 7.98
N GLY A 353 12.10 -14.08 7.10
CA GLY A 353 10.68 -13.92 6.75
C GLY A 353 10.06 -15.17 6.13
N ALA A 354 10.87 -16.06 5.52
CA ALA A 354 10.41 -17.33 4.98
C ALA A 354 10.11 -18.35 6.10
N ALA A 355 10.89 -18.35 7.18
CA ALA A 355 10.62 -19.18 8.35
C ALA A 355 9.29 -18.81 9.04
N LEU A 356 8.92 -17.52 9.05
CA LEU A 356 7.63 -17.05 9.56
C LEU A 356 6.40 -17.55 8.76
N VAL A 357 6.56 -17.86 7.46
CA VAL A 357 5.46 -18.29 6.57
C VAL A 357 5.47 -19.81 6.32
N MET A 358 6.66 -20.39 6.16
CA MET A 358 6.88 -21.77 5.73
C MET A 358 7.55 -22.64 6.80
N GLY A 359 8.14 -22.03 7.83
CA GLY A 359 8.85 -22.70 8.93
C GLY A 359 7.90 -23.28 9.99
N VAL A 360 6.96 -24.12 9.57
CA VAL A 360 6.25 -25.05 10.48
C VAL A 360 6.61 -26.48 10.11
N LEU A 361 7.89 -26.72 9.86
CA LEU A 361 8.45 -28.07 9.76
C LEU A 361 9.27 -28.36 11.03
N SER A 362 8.63 -28.28 12.19
CA SER A 362 9.16 -28.90 13.41
C SER A 362 8.01 -29.27 14.33
N THR A 363 8.00 -30.55 14.68
CA THR A 363 7.17 -31.31 15.63
C THR A 363 6.53 -30.50 16.76
N SER A 364 5.28 -30.85 17.09
CA SER A 364 4.54 -30.51 18.33
C SER A 364 5.42 -29.98 19.47
N SER A 365 5.75 -28.69 19.44
CA SER A 365 6.45 -28.01 20.51
C SER A 365 5.45 -27.76 21.62
N ASN A 366 5.84 -28.09 22.86
CA ASN A 366 4.99 -27.87 24.01
C ASN A 366 4.93 -26.36 24.30
N LEU A 367 3.89 -25.68 23.82
CA LEU A 367 3.69 -24.23 24.01
C LEU A 367 3.68 -23.83 25.48
N LEU A 368 3.31 -24.76 26.37
CA LEU A 368 3.30 -24.54 27.82
C LEU A 368 4.63 -24.02 28.37
N SER A 369 5.77 -24.50 27.85
CA SER A 369 7.09 -24.07 28.34
C SER A 369 7.47 -22.66 27.90
N LEU A 370 6.76 -22.09 26.92
CA LEU A 370 6.99 -20.74 26.42
C LEU A 370 6.11 -19.70 27.13
N HIS A 371 5.08 -20.13 27.87
CA HIS A 371 4.27 -19.21 28.68
C HIS A 371 5.07 -18.65 29.86
N PRO A 372 4.89 -17.38 30.21
CA PRO A 372 5.40 -16.84 31.46
C PRO A 372 4.58 -17.35 32.66
N THR A 373 5.09 -17.15 33.87
CA THR A 373 4.34 -17.50 35.09
C THR A 373 3.06 -16.67 35.23
N PRO A 374 2.01 -17.14 35.94
CA PRO A 374 0.77 -16.37 36.09
C PRO A 374 0.97 -14.93 36.59
N VAL A 375 1.89 -14.71 37.54
CA VAL A 375 2.22 -13.36 38.04
C VAL A 375 2.81 -12.49 36.92
N GLN A 376 3.69 -13.07 36.10
CA GLN A 376 4.27 -12.38 34.95
C GLN A 376 3.23 -12.09 33.88
N ILE A 377 2.28 -13.00 33.64
CA ILE A 377 1.14 -12.78 32.73
C ILE A 377 0.36 -11.52 33.14
N PHE A 378 0.03 -11.37 34.42
CA PHE A 378 -0.66 -10.18 34.91
C PHE A 378 0.19 -8.92 34.79
N LYS A 379 1.49 -8.97 35.09
CA LYS A 379 2.39 -7.82 34.91
C LYS A 379 2.47 -7.40 33.44
N LEU A 380 2.60 -8.35 32.51
CA LEU A 380 2.56 -8.10 31.07
C LEU A 380 1.22 -7.50 30.64
N TRP A 381 0.09 -8.00 31.17
CA TRP A 381 -1.22 -7.42 30.89
C TRP A 381 -1.34 -5.96 31.37
N GLN A 382 -0.83 -5.64 32.56
CA GLN A 382 -0.81 -4.25 33.04
C GLN A 382 0.06 -3.35 32.15
N SER A 383 1.23 -3.84 31.74
CA SER A 383 2.09 -3.13 30.78
C SER A 383 1.41 -2.94 29.42
N TYR A 384 0.66 -3.94 28.94
CA TYR A 384 -0.15 -3.82 27.73
C TYR A 384 -1.21 -2.71 27.85
N LEU A 385 -1.94 -2.67 28.97
CA LEU A 385 -2.96 -1.65 29.22
C LEU A 385 -2.38 -0.24 29.31
N ARG A 386 -1.15 -0.11 29.83
CA ARG A 386 -0.45 1.18 29.97
C ARG A 386 0.18 1.66 28.66
N ASN A 387 0.86 0.76 27.94
CA ASN A 387 1.76 1.13 26.83
C ASN A 387 1.15 0.89 25.45
N ILE A 388 0.24 -0.08 25.31
CA ILE A 388 -0.27 -0.56 24.00
C ILE A 388 -1.73 -0.16 23.78
N HIS A 389 -2.61 -0.54 24.71
CA HIS A 389 -4.06 -0.38 24.57
C HIS A 389 -4.54 1.06 24.31
N PRO A 390 -3.92 2.13 24.88
CA PRO A 390 -4.31 3.50 24.58
C PRO A 390 -4.15 3.81 23.08
N LEU A 391 -3.11 3.26 22.45
CA LEU A 391 -2.76 3.49 21.05
C LEU A 391 -3.44 2.53 20.07
N VAL A 392 -3.71 1.30 20.52
CA VAL A 392 -4.18 0.18 19.69
C VAL A 392 -5.44 -0.43 20.31
N LYS A 393 -6.59 0.01 19.82
CA LYS A 393 -7.92 -0.30 20.38
C LYS A 393 -8.57 -1.56 19.77
N ILE A 394 -7.78 -2.62 19.54
CA ILE A 394 -8.32 -3.83 18.90
C ILE A 394 -9.00 -4.81 19.86
N CYS A 395 -8.56 -4.87 21.12
CA CYS A 395 -9.15 -5.71 22.16
C CYS A 395 -10.09 -4.88 23.04
N HIS A 396 -11.09 -5.54 23.62
CA HIS A 396 -11.96 -4.93 24.61
C HIS A 396 -11.50 -5.33 26.01
N THR A 397 -11.02 -4.34 26.77
CA THR A 397 -10.29 -4.54 28.03
C THR A 397 -11.01 -5.44 29.03
N PRO A 398 -12.28 -5.20 29.40
CA PRO A 398 -12.99 -6.05 30.37
C PRO A 398 -13.08 -7.53 29.95
N THR A 399 -13.39 -7.80 28.68
CA THR A 399 -13.54 -9.18 28.19
C THR A 399 -12.20 -9.88 28.05
N THR A 400 -11.16 -9.17 27.61
CA THR A 400 -9.82 -9.73 27.47
C THR A 400 -9.21 -9.99 28.84
N GLN A 401 -9.44 -9.11 29.82
CA GLN A 401 -8.98 -9.32 31.20
C GLN A 401 -9.62 -10.56 31.83
N GLN A 402 -10.93 -10.78 31.65
CA GLN A 402 -11.58 -12.00 32.13
C GLN A 402 -10.97 -13.25 31.47
N LEU A 403 -10.74 -13.21 30.16
CA LEU A 403 -10.12 -14.30 29.43
C LEU A 403 -8.68 -14.59 29.91
N ILE A 404 -7.91 -13.56 30.28
CA ILE A 404 -6.57 -13.73 30.86
C ILE A 404 -6.64 -14.35 32.25
N LEU A 405 -7.59 -13.92 33.09
CA LEU A 405 -7.82 -14.51 34.42
C LEU A 405 -8.10 -16.01 34.28
N ASP A 406 -9.10 -16.36 33.47
CA ASP A 406 -9.52 -17.74 33.23
C ASP A 406 -8.38 -18.59 32.64
N ALA A 407 -7.58 -18.02 31.74
CA ALA A 407 -6.45 -18.72 31.14
C ALA A 407 -5.28 -18.91 32.11
N SER A 408 -5.03 -17.93 32.99
CA SER A 408 -3.94 -17.98 33.97
C SER A 408 -4.13 -19.07 35.03
N ASP A 409 -5.39 -19.44 35.31
CA ASP A 409 -5.73 -20.53 36.21
C ASP A 409 -5.43 -21.91 35.61
N ASN A 410 -5.48 -22.07 34.28
CA ASN A 410 -5.23 -23.35 33.60
C ASN A 410 -4.56 -23.19 32.23
N LEU A 411 -3.24 -22.98 32.23
CA LEU A 411 -2.42 -22.89 31.01
C LEU A 411 -2.29 -24.24 30.25
N HIS A 412 -2.61 -25.37 30.88
CA HIS A 412 -2.47 -26.69 30.25
C HIS A 412 -3.56 -27.00 29.22
N SER A 413 -4.70 -26.32 29.29
CA SER A 413 -5.87 -26.60 28.45
C SER A 413 -6.51 -25.32 27.92
N LEU A 414 -5.77 -24.59 27.11
CA LEU A 414 -6.25 -23.36 26.50
C LEU A 414 -6.90 -23.62 25.14
N PRO A 415 -8.00 -22.91 24.79
CA PRO A 415 -8.44 -22.79 23.41
C PRO A 415 -7.33 -22.22 22.53
N ARG A 416 -7.16 -22.75 21.31
CA ARG A 416 -6.07 -22.34 20.40
C ARG A 416 -6.09 -20.85 20.07
N ASP A 417 -7.29 -20.29 19.90
CA ASP A 417 -7.47 -18.87 19.63
C ASP A 417 -7.03 -18.00 20.82
N THR A 418 -7.33 -18.44 22.04
CA THR A 418 -6.95 -17.78 23.29
C THR A 418 -5.44 -17.82 23.49
N GLU A 419 -4.83 -18.98 23.27
CA GLU A 419 -3.38 -19.15 23.37
C GLU A 419 -2.63 -18.25 22.37
N ALA A 420 -3.11 -18.16 21.13
CA ALA A 420 -2.56 -17.25 20.13
C ALA A 420 -2.70 -15.77 20.53
N LEU A 421 -3.84 -15.38 21.12
CA LEU A 421 -4.07 -14.03 21.62
C LEU A 421 -3.09 -13.68 22.75
N LEU A 422 -2.90 -14.59 23.72
CA LEU A 422 -1.99 -14.41 24.84
C LEU A 422 -0.55 -14.18 24.37
N PHE A 423 -0.02 -15.05 23.51
CA PHE A 423 1.33 -14.87 22.98
C PHE A 423 1.48 -13.58 22.17
N ALA A 424 0.47 -13.18 21.39
CA ALA A 424 0.50 -11.91 20.68
C ALA A 424 0.54 -10.70 21.62
N ILE A 425 -0.19 -10.75 22.74
CA ILE A 425 -0.12 -9.74 23.81
C ILE A 425 1.27 -9.71 24.43
N TYR A 426 1.86 -10.87 24.74
CA TYR A 426 3.21 -10.93 25.31
C TYR A 426 4.25 -10.32 24.36
N CYS A 427 4.20 -10.68 23.07
CA CYS A 427 5.11 -10.15 22.05
C CYS A 427 5.09 -8.62 21.99
N ILE A 428 3.93 -8.03 21.73
CA ILE A 428 3.83 -6.57 21.55
C ILE A 428 4.13 -5.83 22.85
N THR A 429 3.82 -6.42 24.01
CA THR A 429 4.13 -5.83 25.30
C THR A 429 5.63 -5.75 25.52
N VAL A 430 6.38 -6.84 25.28
CA VAL A 430 7.84 -6.85 25.44
C VAL A 430 8.51 -5.80 24.54
N GLU A 431 8.00 -5.58 23.32
CA GLU A 431 8.52 -4.51 22.45
C GLU A 431 8.40 -3.11 23.08
N SER A 432 7.36 -2.87 23.88
CA SER A 432 7.14 -1.58 24.56
C SER A 432 7.93 -1.39 25.85
N LEU A 433 8.59 -2.43 26.35
CA LEU A 433 9.37 -2.37 27.59
C LEU A 433 10.83 -2.06 27.28
N GLU A 434 11.48 -1.34 28.19
CA GLU A 434 12.93 -1.18 28.17
C GLU A 434 13.63 -2.45 28.70
N GLU A 435 14.96 -2.54 28.53
CA GLU A 435 15.76 -3.72 28.93
C GLU A 435 15.65 -3.99 30.46
N ASP A 436 15.70 -2.93 31.26
CA ASP A 436 15.57 -2.96 32.72
C ASP A 436 14.17 -3.39 33.17
N GLU A 437 13.12 -2.89 32.52
CA GLU A 437 11.74 -3.32 32.79
C GLU A 437 11.52 -4.80 32.42
N CYS A 438 12.10 -5.28 31.31
CA CYS A 438 12.04 -6.68 30.92
C CYS A 438 12.70 -7.57 31.98
N LEU A 439 13.91 -7.22 32.43
CA LEU A 439 14.62 -7.94 33.48
C LEU A 439 13.82 -7.94 34.79
N LEU A 440 13.19 -6.83 35.17
CA LEU A 440 12.40 -6.73 36.39
C LEU A 440 11.11 -7.56 36.35
N ILE A 441 10.42 -7.56 35.21
CA ILE A 441 9.13 -8.25 35.05
C ILE A 441 9.35 -9.75 34.81
N LEU A 442 10.23 -10.10 33.88
CA LEU A 442 10.40 -11.47 33.36
C LEU A 442 11.59 -12.21 33.97
N GLY A 443 12.57 -11.50 34.54
CA GLY A 443 13.80 -12.10 35.04
C GLY A 443 14.78 -12.51 33.93
N GLU A 444 14.53 -12.07 32.69
CA GLU A 444 15.33 -12.40 31.52
C GLU A 444 15.55 -11.15 30.63
N PRO A 445 16.67 -11.09 29.87
CA PRO A 445 16.93 -10.01 28.92
C PRO A 445 15.83 -9.86 27.86
N LYS A 446 15.65 -8.64 27.34
CA LYS A 446 14.62 -8.34 26.33
C LYS A 446 14.79 -9.20 25.09
N GLY A 447 16.00 -9.34 24.58
CA GLY A 447 16.28 -10.14 23.36
C GLY A 447 15.82 -11.60 23.48
N ILE A 448 16.04 -12.23 24.64
CA ILE A 448 15.60 -13.62 24.90
C ILE A 448 14.08 -13.69 25.00
N SER A 449 13.47 -12.76 25.75
CA SER A 449 12.02 -12.64 25.92
C SER A 449 11.29 -12.48 24.59
N THR A 450 11.79 -11.56 23.76
CA THR A 450 11.30 -11.26 22.42
C THR A 450 11.32 -12.50 21.54
N GLN A 451 12.46 -13.21 21.47
CA GLN A 451 12.57 -14.43 20.68
C GLN A 451 11.61 -15.52 21.17
N ARG A 452 11.55 -15.74 22.49
CA ARG A 452 10.70 -16.75 23.14
C ARG A 452 9.23 -16.54 22.82
N PHE A 453 8.71 -15.32 23.04
CA PHE A 453 7.29 -15.04 22.80
C PHE A 453 6.95 -15.01 21.31
N ARG A 454 7.86 -14.53 20.44
CA ARG A 454 7.64 -14.58 18.98
C ARG A 454 7.50 -16.01 18.48
N GLN A 455 8.36 -16.92 18.94
CA GLN A 455 8.23 -18.35 18.64
C GLN A 455 6.89 -18.91 19.14
N GLY A 456 6.51 -18.58 20.38
CA GLY A 456 5.21 -18.95 20.94
C GLY A 456 4.03 -18.46 20.09
N ALA A 457 4.04 -17.19 19.67
CA ALA A 457 3.00 -16.60 18.83
C ALA A 457 2.93 -17.27 17.45
N GLN A 458 4.07 -17.51 16.80
CA GLN A 458 4.14 -18.21 15.51
C GLN A 458 3.53 -19.61 15.60
N HIS A 459 3.96 -20.40 16.60
CA HIS A 459 3.45 -21.75 16.81
C HIS A 459 1.96 -21.75 17.17
N ALA A 460 1.50 -20.86 18.04
CA ALA A 460 0.09 -20.77 18.43
C ALA A 460 -0.81 -20.38 17.25
N LEU A 461 -0.41 -19.38 16.45
CA LEU A 461 -1.13 -18.97 15.23
C LEU A 461 -1.19 -20.11 14.20
N ALA A 462 -0.08 -20.83 14.00
CA ALA A 462 -0.02 -21.98 13.11
C ALA A 462 -0.93 -23.13 13.58
N ASN A 463 -0.87 -23.49 14.87
CA ASN A 463 -1.72 -24.52 15.48
C ASN A 463 -3.21 -24.18 15.36
N ALA A 464 -3.55 -22.90 15.43
CA ALA A 464 -4.91 -22.39 15.25
C ALA A 464 -5.34 -22.28 13.77
N ASN A 465 -4.48 -22.64 12.81
CA ASN A 465 -4.72 -22.54 11.37
C ASN A 465 -5.22 -21.14 10.95
N PHE A 466 -4.60 -20.08 11.45
CA PHE A 466 -5.10 -18.69 11.29
C PHE A 466 -5.39 -18.31 9.83
N LEU A 467 -4.60 -18.79 8.87
CA LEU A 467 -4.83 -18.55 7.43
C LEU A 467 -6.17 -19.09 6.92
N ARG A 468 -6.73 -20.13 7.54
CA ARG A 468 -8.04 -20.72 7.21
C ARG A 468 -9.14 -20.32 8.19
N SER A 469 -8.79 -19.75 9.34
CA SER A 469 -9.74 -19.42 10.39
C SER A 469 -10.69 -18.28 10.00
N SER A 470 -11.89 -18.32 10.56
CA SER A 470 -12.90 -17.26 10.49
C SER A 470 -13.04 -16.49 11.81
N SER A 471 -12.14 -16.70 12.77
CA SER A 471 -12.18 -16.09 14.10
C SER A 471 -11.63 -14.66 14.09
N VAL A 472 -12.40 -13.72 14.65
CA VAL A 472 -11.98 -12.33 14.85
C VAL A 472 -10.82 -12.26 15.86
N MET A 473 -10.83 -13.13 16.88
CA MET A 473 -9.78 -13.19 17.91
C MET A 473 -8.42 -13.57 17.33
N LEU A 474 -8.39 -14.53 16.41
CA LEU A 474 -7.14 -14.88 15.72
C LEU A 474 -6.65 -13.77 14.80
N LEU A 475 -7.54 -13.00 14.20
CA LEU A 475 -7.14 -11.83 13.42
C LEU A 475 -6.59 -10.72 14.33
N GLN A 476 -7.19 -10.48 15.50
CA GLN A 476 -6.65 -9.55 16.51
C GLN A 476 -5.24 -9.99 16.95
N ALA A 477 -5.06 -11.28 17.26
CA ALA A 477 -3.77 -11.85 17.63
C ALA A 477 -2.73 -11.66 16.51
N PHE A 478 -3.10 -11.98 15.27
CA PHE A 478 -2.20 -11.80 14.12
C PHE A 478 -1.85 -10.33 13.88
N THR A 479 -2.80 -9.40 14.02
CA THR A 479 -2.53 -7.95 13.90
C THR A 479 -1.58 -7.44 14.99
N MET A 480 -1.75 -7.87 16.25
CA MET A 480 -0.79 -7.55 17.33
C MET A 480 0.59 -8.14 17.09
N PHE A 481 0.64 -9.39 16.59
CA PHE A 481 1.90 -10.01 16.23
C PHE A 481 2.63 -9.20 15.17
N ILE A 482 1.97 -8.75 14.10
CA ILE A 482 2.61 -7.89 13.07
C ILE A 482 3.15 -6.59 13.67
N LEU A 483 2.40 -5.96 14.57
CA LEU A 483 2.84 -4.73 15.25
C LEU A 483 4.09 -4.92 16.11
N SER A 484 4.37 -6.16 16.56
CA SER A 484 5.60 -6.51 17.31
C SER A 484 6.84 -6.74 16.42
N LEU A 485 6.70 -6.77 15.09
CA LEU A 485 7.80 -7.08 14.16
C LEU A 485 8.56 -5.81 13.70
N GLN A 486 8.79 -4.86 14.59
CA GLN A 486 9.37 -3.55 14.21
C GLN A 486 10.80 -3.64 13.69
N ASP A 487 11.53 -4.64 14.15
CA ASP A 487 12.88 -5.01 13.76
C ASP A 487 12.92 -5.91 12.52
N TYR A 488 11.80 -6.14 11.81
CA TYR A 488 11.78 -6.86 10.54
C TYR A 488 11.84 -5.92 9.33
N ASP A 489 12.13 -6.51 8.17
CA ASP A 489 12.09 -5.81 6.90
C ASP A 489 10.66 -5.32 6.59
N ALA A 490 10.54 -4.06 6.17
CA ALA A 490 9.27 -3.43 5.85
C ALA A 490 8.44 -4.20 4.80
N ARG A 491 9.09 -4.92 3.87
CA ARG A 491 8.45 -5.78 2.86
C ARG A 491 7.74 -6.96 3.51
N VAL A 492 8.32 -7.56 4.55
CA VAL A 492 7.70 -8.67 5.31
C VAL A 492 6.47 -8.17 6.06
N ILE A 493 6.61 -7.04 6.76
CA ILE A 493 5.51 -6.41 7.50
C ILE A 493 4.36 -6.06 6.52
N TRP A 494 4.69 -5.52 5.34
CA TRP A 494 3.71 -5.20 4.31
C TRP A 494 2.97 -6.45 3.78
N ILE A 495 3.68 -7.53 3.50
CA ILE A 495 3.06 -8.80 3.07
C ILE A 495 2.10 -9.34 4.15
N PHE A 496 2.50 -9.32 5.42
CA PHE A 496 1.65 -9.79 6.52
C PHE A 496 0.44 -8.89 6.75
N SER A 497 0.61 -7.58 6.62
CA SER A 497 -0.50 -6.62 6.67
C SER A 497 -1.53 -6.93 5.57
N GLY A 498 -1.05 -7.25 4.36
CA GLY A 498 -1.90 -7.72 3.26
C GLY A 498 -2.59 -9.07 3.54
N ILE A 499 -1.95 -9.99 4.27
CA ILE A 499 -2.61 -11.23 4.74
C ILE A 499 -3.72 -10.90 5.73
N ALA A 500 -3.45 -10.04 6.72
CA ALA A 500 -4.44 -9.62 7.71
C ALA A 500 -5.64 -8.94 7.04
N GLN A 501 -5.40 -8.06 6.06
CA GLN A 501 -6.44 -7.43 5.26
C GLN A 501 -7.30 -8.47 4.52
N ARG A 502 -6.68 -9.45 3.84
CA ARG A 502 -7.42 -10.50 3.12
C ARG A 502 -8.23 -11.39 4.06
N ILE A 503 -7.72 -11.72 5.25
CA ILE A 503 -8.47 -12.46 6.27
C ILE A 503 -9.65 -11.60 6.75
N GLY A 504 -9.43 -10.32 7.06
CA GLY A 504 -10.48 -9.37 7.44
C GLY A 504 -11.57 -9.25 6.37
N GLN A 505 -11.19 -9.17 5.10
CA GLN A 505 -12.14 -9.16 3.97
C GLN A 505 -12.97 -10.45 3.93
N ARG A 506 -12.32 -11.62 4.05
CA ARG A 506 -12.98 -12.93 4.03
C ARG A 506 -14.03 -13.08 5.13
N ILE A 507 -13.77 -12.59 6.34
CA ILE A 507 -14.70 -12.70 7.48
C ILE A 507 -15.67 -11.51 7.59
N GLY A 508 -15.59 -10.56 6.64
CA GLY A 508 -16.55 -9.48 6.47
C GLY A 508 -16.22 -8.17 7.21
N LEU A 509 -15.01 -7.96 7.72
CA LEU A 509 -14.65 -6.72 8.44
C LEU A 509 -14.68 -5.46 7.57
N HIS A 510 -14.50 -5.60 6.26
CA HIS A 510 -14.60 -4.52 5.28
C HIS A 510 -16.04 -4.03 5.05
N ARG A 511 -17.03 -4.68 5.68
CA ARG A 511 -18.43 -4.29 5.67
C ARG A 511 -18.85 -3.81 7.05
N ASP A 512 -19.59 -2.71 7.11
CA ASP A 512 -20.05 -2.19 8.38
C ASP A 512 -20.98 -3.20 9.07
N GLY A 513 -20.76 -3.40 10.37
CA GLY A 513 -21.53 -4.35 11.19
C GLY A 513 -23.02 -4.04 11.20
N ASP A 514 -23.41 -2.77 11.07
CA ASP A 514 -24.82 -2.36 11.03
C ASP A 514 -25.49 -2.84 9.73
N THR A 515 -24.79 -2.75 8.60
CA THR A 515 -25.25 -3.29 7.31
C THR A 515 -25.42 -4.81 7.36
N LEU A 516 -24.57 -5.48 8.15
CA LEU A 516 -24.64 -6.92 8.39
C LEU A 516 -25.61 -7.32 9.52
N ARG A 517 -26.23 -6.35 10.20
CA ARG A 517 -27.12 -6.53 11.36
C ARG A 517 -26.47 -7.32 12.51
N LEU A 518 -25.19 -7.06 12.75
CA LEU A 518 -24.47 -7.62 13.90
C LEU A 518 -24.87 -6.91 15.20
N PRO A 519 -24.73 -7.55 16.37
CA PRO A 519 -24.90 -6.89 17.65
C PRO A 519 -23.96 -5.67 17.79
N PRO A 520 -24.38 -4.58 18.46
CA PRO A 520 -23.59 -3.34 18.55
C PRO A 520 -22.17 -3.55 19.07
N PHE A 521 -22.01 -4.37 20.11
CA PHE A 521 -20.69 -4.75 20.64
C PHE A 521 -19.80 -5.34 19.55
N GLU A 522 -20.29 -6.32 18.80
CA GLU A 522 -19.53 -7.01 17.77
C GLU A 522 -19.20 -6.08 16.60
N ALA A 523 -20.16 -5.22 16.21
CA ALA A 523 -19.96 -4.22 15.17
C ALA A 523 -18.81 -3.26 15.54
N GLU A 524 -18.79 -2.75 16.78
CA GLU A 524 -17.77 -1.81 17.24
C GLU A 524 -16.37 -2.46 17.30
N ILE A 525 -16.24 -3.67 17.86
CA ILE A 525 -14.95 -4.37 17.90
C ILE A 525 -14.43 -4.67 16.48
N ARG A 526 -15.32 -5.03 15.54
CA ARG A 526 -14.97 -5.23 14.13
C ARG A 526 -14.53 -3.94 13.45
N ARG A 527 -15.20 -2.79 13.70
CA ARG A 527 -14.79 -1.47 13.19
C ARG A 527 -13.38 -1.14 13.67
N ARG A 528 -13.12 -1.24 14.98
CA ARG A 528 -11.81 -0.94 15.57
C ARG A 528 -10.69 -1.79 14.97
N LEU A 529 -10.91 -3.10 14.83
CA LEU A 529 -9.92 -3.99 14.22
C LEU A 529 -9.68 -3.66 12.74
N TRP A 530 -10.73 -3.40 11.96
CA TRP A 530 -10.57 -3.04 10.54
C TRP A 530 -9.76 -1.77 10.36
N TRP A 531 -10.10 -0.70 11.09
CA TRP A 531 -9.36 0.56 11.04
C TRP A 531 -7.90 0.41 11.46
N GLN A 532 -7.60 -0.41 12.47
CA GLN A 532 -6.21 -0.70 12.86
C GLN A 532 -5.44 -1.39 11.72
N ILE A 533 -6.05 -2.36 11.03
CA ILE A 533 -5.42 -3.04 9.89
C ILE A 533 -5.16 -2.05 8.75
N MET A 534 -6.10 -1.14 8.46
CA MET A 534 -5.92 -0.13 7.40
C MET A 534 -4.77 0.83 7.71
N VAL A 535 -4.64 1.27 8.95
CA VAL A 535 -3.56 2.14 9.39
C VAL A 535 -2.19 1.44 9.28
N LEU A 536 -2.13 0.16 9.66
CA LEU A 536 -0.92 -0.67 9.54
C LEU A 536 -0.50 -0.91 8.08
N GLU A 537 -1.45 -1.24 7.21
CA GLU A 537 -1.21 -1.42 5.77
C GLU A 537 -0.66 -0.13 5.13
N GLY A 538 -1.29 1.02 5.42
CA GLY A 538 -0.87 2.30 4.86
C GLY A 538 0.54 2.74 5.26
N TYR A 539 1.03 2.34 6.44
CA TYR A 539 2.39 2.62 6.87
C TYR A 539 3.41 1.64 6.27
N SER A 540 3.17 0.35 6.40
CA SER A 540 4.09 -0.71 5.92
C SER A 540 4.31 -0.63 4.40
N GLN A 541 3.27 -0.28 3.65
CA GLN A 541 3.36 -0.07 2.20
C GLN A 541 4.37 1.03 1.82
N LYS A 542 4.36 2.16 2.55
CA LYS A 542 5.27 3.29 2.31
C LYS A 542 6.72 2.89 2.54
N LEU A 543 7.01 2.19 3.62
CA LEU A 543 8.38 1.75 3.90
C LEU A 543 8.89 0.70 2.90
N ALA A 544 8.01 -0.20 2.42
CA ALA A 544 8.39 -1.22 1.44
C ALA A 544 8.82 -0.64 0.07
N GLY A 545 8.54 0.65 -0.19
CA GLY A 545 8.87 1.33 -1.45
C GLY A 545 7.81 1.22 -2.54
N THR A 546 6.63 0.69 -2.18
CA THR A 546 5.53 0.48 -3.13
C THR A 546 4.58 1.69 -3.15
N GLY A 547 4.03 2.02 -4.32
CA GLY A 547 3.14 3.17 -4.50
C GLY A 547 1.78 2.92 -3.89
N THR A 548 1.08 3.97 -3.47
CA THR A 548 -0.17 3.83 -2.73
C THR A 548 -1.27 3.23 -3.61
N SER A 549 -1.77 2.04 -3.27
CA SER A 549 -2.88 1.43 -4.02
C SER A 549 -4.21 2.00 -3.55
N GLY A 550 -5.01 2.57 -4.45
CA GLY A 550 -6.40 2.99 -4.19
C GLY A 550 -7.33 1.86 -3.72
N MET A 551 -6.86 0.62 -3.64
CA MET A 551 -7.59 -0.50 -3.05
C MET A 551 -7.58 -0.51 -1.51
N ILE A 552 -6.66 0.21 -0.85
CA ILE A 552 -6.44 0.10 0.61
C ILE A 552 -7.66 0.51 1.40
N LEU A 553 -8.43 1.50 0.95
CA LEU A 553 -9.56 2.05 1.71
C LEU A 553 -10.93 1.52 1.23
N ARG A 554 -10.97 0.45 0.42
CA ARG A 554 -12.24 -0.13 -0.06
C ARG A 554 -12.99 -0.85 1.06
N GLY A 555 -14.16 -0.34 1.41
CA GLY A 555 -15.09 -0.88 2.39
C GLY A 555 -16.10 0.18 2.82
N ASP A 556 -17.28 -0.20 3.32
CA ASP A 556 -18.32 0.74 3.78
C ASP A 556 -18.30 0.93 5.31
N VAL A 557 -17.27 0.41 5.98
CA VAL A 557 -17.06 0.50 7.43
C VAL A 557 -17.08 1.96 7.90
N GLY A 558 -17.96 2.25 8.85
CA GLY A 558 -18.06 3.54 9.51
C GLY A 558 -16.90 3.83 10.46
N MET A 559 -16.86 5.07 10.97
CA MET A 559 -15.90 5.46 12.00
C MET A 559 -16.19 4.71 13.31
N PRO A 560 -15.16 4.31 14.09
CA PRO A 560 -15.37 3.84 15.46
C PRO A 560 -15.98 4.95 16.32
N SER A 561 -16.71 4.57 17.37
CA SER A 561 -17.38 5.52 18.26
C SER A 561 -16.47 6.04 19.38
N ASN A 562 -16.68 7.29 19.81
CA ASN A 562 -15.94 7.92 20.92
C ASN A 562 -16.45 7.46 22.29
N ILE A 563 -16.15 6.20 22.64
CA ILE A 563 -16.71 5.50 23.81
C ILE A 563 -15.64 4.66 24.52
N ASN A 564 -15.66 4.68 25.85
CA ASN A 564 -14.72 3.92 26.68
C ASN A 564 -15.07 2.43 26.67
N ASP A 565 -14.09 1.57 26.91
CA ASP A 565 -14.33 0.12 27.00
C ASP A 565 -15.28 -0.23 28.16
N SER A 566 -15.30 0.55 29.25
CA SER A 566 -16.24 0.36 30.36
C SER A 566 -17.72 0.48 29.96
N ASP A 567 -18.01 1.19 28.87
CA ASP A 567 -19.37 1.43 28.40
C ASP A 567 -19.85 0.33 27.44
N LEU A 568 -18.96 -0.57 27.02
CA LEU A 568 -19.23 -1.66 26.10
C LEU A 568 -19.35 -2.99 26.86
N PHE A 569 -20.32 -3.81 26.47
CA PHE A 569 -20.47 -5.16 27.04
C PHE A 569 -21.07 -6.14 26.04
N PRO A 570 -20.66 -7.43 26.08
CA PRO A 570 -21.26 -8.46 25.25
C PRO A 570 -22.77 -8.57 25.49
N GLY A 571 -23.56 -8.65 24.42
CA GLY A 571 -25.02 -8.81 24.50
C GLY A 571 -25.81 -7.50 24.66
N MET A 572 -25.15 -6.33 24.62
CA MET A 572 -25.84 -5.05 24.52
C MET A 572 -26.76 -4.97 23.29
N ARG A 573 -27.90 -4.30 23.43
CA ARG A 573 -28.91 -4.18 22.36
C ARG A 573 -28.81 -2.91 21.54
N GLU A 574 -28.30 -1.85 22.15
CA GLU A 574 -28.17 -0.52 21.56
C GLU A 574 -26.79 0.04 21.91
N MET A 575 -26.25 0.88 21.03
CA MET A 575 -24.99 1.58 21.31
C MET A 575 -25.21 2.69 22.34
N PRO A 576 -24.34 2.82 23.37
CA PRO A 576 -24.25 4.01 24.19
C PRO A 576 -24.09 5.26 23.34
N LYS A 577 -24.54 6.38 23.90
CA LYS A 577 -24.31 7.68 23.32
C LYS A 577 -22.79 7.96 23.32
N GLU A 578 -22.27 8.48 22.20
CA GLU A 578 -20.89 8.94 22.15
C GLU A 578 -20.64 10.05 23.17
N HIS A 579 -19.46 10.04 23.77
CA HIS A 579 -19.03 11.11 24.68
C HIS A 579 -18.66 12.35 23.88
N ASP A 580 -18.99 13.51 24.42
CA ASP A 580 -18.65 14.79 23.81
C ASP A 580 -17.18 15.19 24.08
N GLY A 581 -16.53 14.58 25.10
CA GLY A 581 -15.17 14.90 25.56
C GLY A 581 -14.10 13.82 25.29
N ALA A 582 -12.95 13.96 25.96
CA ALA A 582 -11.83 13.03 25.86
C ALA A 582 -12.22 11.63 26.39
N THR A 583 -11.96 10.60 25.57
CA THR A 583 -12.08 9.19 25.96
C THR A 583 -10.79 8.46 25.64
N GLU A 584 -10.66 7.22 26.09
CA GLU A 584 -9.53 6.37 25.72
C GLU A 584 -9.41 6.12 24.20
N MET A 585 -10.47 6.38 23.42
CA MET A 585 -10.48 6.23 21.96
C MET A 585 -9.82 7.40 21.23
N MET A 586 -9.56 8.53 21.89
CA MET A 586 -9.19 9.80 21.26
C MET A 586 -8.00 9.68 20.29
N PHE A 587 -6.88 9.09 20.72
CA PHE A 587 -5.71 8.90 19.85
C PHE A 587 -6.02 8.05 18.62
N PHE A 588 -6.72 6.92 18.83
CA PHE A 588 -7.10 6.03 17.75
C PHE A 588 -8.06 6.73 16.77
N LEU A 589 -9.00 7.53 17.29
CA LEU A 589 -9.91 8.32 16.48
C LEU A 589 -9.20 9.38 15.67
N ILE A 590 -8.23 10.12 16.21
CA ILE A 590 -7.42 11.07 15.43
C ILE A 590 -6.86 10.38 14.18
N ARG A 591 -6.28 9.18 14.32
CA ARG A 591 -5.77 8.40 13.19
C ARG A 591 -6.87 7.94 12.23
N CYS A 592 -8.02 7.53 12.75
CA CYS A 592 -9.17 7.15 11.92
C CYS A 592 -9.72 8.35 11.15
N TYR A 593 -9.77 9.55 11.74
CA TYR A 593 -10.23 10.76 11.07
C TYR A 593 -9.27 11.17 9.96
N VAL A 594 -7.96 11.03 10.17
CA VAL A 594 -6.95 11.17 9.12
C VAL A 594 -7.19 10.18 7.99
N GLY A 595 -7.37 8.89 8.33
CA GLY A 595 -7.65 7.85 7.34
C GLY A 595 -8.94 8.09 6.56
N ASN A 596 -9.99 8.56 7.24
CA ASN A 596 -11.28 8.89 6.64
C ASN A 596 -11.22 10.17 5.79
N PHE A 597 -10.45 11.18 6.22
CA PHE A 597 -10.17 12.37 5.44
C PHE A 597 -9.56 11.96 4.10
N LEU A 598 -8.49 11.15 4.14
CA LEU A 598 -7.85 10.61 2.95
C LEU A 598 -8.85 9.77 2.11
N LYS A 599 -9.65 8.90 2.74
CA LYS A 599 -10.66 8.06 2.06
C LYS A 599 -11.73 8.86 1.33
N ARG A 600 -12.39 9.82 1.99
CA ARG A 600 -13.52 10.58 1.42
C ARG A 600 -13.10 11.39 0.21
N SER A 601 -11.89 11.94 0.27
CA SER A 601 -11.29 12.59 -0.86
C SER A 601 -10.97 11.61 -2.00
N ALA A 602 -11.00 10.28 -1.85
CA ALA A 602 -10.81 9.35 -2.98
C ALA A 602 -12.11 8.98 -3.72
N GLU A 603 -13.29 9.28 -3.17
CA GLU A 603 -14.60 8.78 -3.65
C GLU A 603 -15.47 9.84 -4.35
N ILE A 604 -15.16 11.14 -4.22
CA ILE A 604 -16.00 12.24 -4.71
C ILE A 604 -15.29 12.99 -5.85
N HIS A 605 -15.96 13.21 -6.98
CA HIS A 605 -15.54 14.14 -8.06
C HIS A 605 -15.53 15.63 -7.65
N THR A 606 -15.42 15.93 -6.36
CA THR A 606 -15.19 17.29 -5.83
C THR A 606 -13.69 17.52 -5.73
N THR A 607 -13.26 18.77 -5.86
CA THR A 607 -11.90 19.28 -6.12
C THR A 607 -10.80 18.99 -5.08
N PHE A 608 -10.88 17.92 -4.29
CA PHE A 608 -9.85 17.54 -3.33
C PHE A 608 -9.76 16.01 -3.25
N ASP A 609 -8.67 15.45 -3.78
CA ASP A 609 -8.54 14.04 -4.15
C ASP A 609 -7.46 13.34 -3.28
N GLY A 610 -7.80 12.36 -2.43
CA GLY A 610 -6.91 11.92 -1.33
C GLY A 610 -6.38 10.49 -1.37
N LEU A 611 -5.12 10.41 -1.73
CA LEU A 611 -4.16 9.49 -1.12
C LEU A 611 -2.97 10.35 -0.67
N TRP A 612 -2.10 9.86 0.21
CA TRP A 612 -0.87 10.60 0.57
C TRP A 612 -0.08 11.09 -0.67
N HIS A 613 -0.03 10.28 -1.72
CA HIS A 613 0.54 10.63 -3.03
C HIS A 613 -0.21 11.76 -3.76
N ARG A 614 -1.52 11.91 -3.54
CA ARG A 614 -2.32 12.98 -4.15
C ARG A 614 -2.27 14.30 -3.39
N LEU A 615 -1.94 14.27 -2.09
CA LEU A 615 -1.48 15.48 -1.38
C LEU A 615 -0.20 16.03 -2.03
N SER A 616 0.73 15.17 -2.46
CA SER A 616 1.95 15.58 -3.18
C SER A 616 1.78 15.77 -4.69
N THR A 617 0.58 15.55 -5.25
CA THR A 617 0.32 15.71 -6.69
C THR A 617 0.05 17.18 -7.04
N SER A 618 0.62 17.67 -8.13
CA SER A 618 0.44 19.05 -8.62
C SER A 618 -0.92 19.33 -9.28
N ALA A 619 -1.70 18.28 -9.55
CA ALA A 619 -3.02 18.36 -10.20
C ALA A 619 -4.06 19.15 -9.40
N VAL A 620 -3.90 19.28 -8.08
CA VAL A 620 -4.78 20.06 -7.21
C VAL A 620 -4.02 21.29 -6.73
N GLN A 621 -4.66 22.46 -6.82
CA GLN A 621 -4.08 23.71 -6.33
C GLN A 621 -3.80 23.63 -4.82
N VAL A 622 -2.62 24.11 -4.44
CA VAL A 622 -2.15 24.13 -3.03
C VAL A 622 -3.14 24.83 -2.11
N ALA A 623 -3.75 25.94 -2.53
CA ALA A 623 -4.75 26.67 -1.73
C ALA A 623 -5.98 25.82 -1.36
N ILE A 624 -6.40 24.90 -2.25
CA ILE A 624 -7.52 23.99 -1.97
C ILE A 624 -7.08 22.95 -0.93
N LYS A 625 -5.84 22.44 -1.06
CA LYS A 625 -5.28 21.50 -0.09
C LYS A 625 -5.18 22.13 1.30
N GLU A 626 -4.67 23.35 1.38
CA GLU A 626 -4.50 24.06 2.64
C GLU A 626 -5.84 24.31 3.32
N LYS A 627 -6.86 24.74 2.57
CA LYS A 627 -8.22 24.92 3.12
C LYS A 627 -8.75 23.62 3.74
N ALA A 628 -8.60 22.48 3.05
CA ALA A 628 -9.06 21.20 3.55
C ALA A 628 -8.29 20.74 4.80
N ILE A 629 -6.99 21.03 4.87
CA ILE A 629 -6.16 20.75 6.05
C ILE A 629 -6.58 21.62 7.23
N SER A 630 -6.85 22.91 7.02
CA SER A 630 -7.33 23.83 8.06
C SER A 630 -8.72 23.45 8.60
N GLU A 631 -9.60 22.92 7.76
CA GLU A 631 -10.89 22.36 8.19
C GLU A 631 -10.70 21.12 9.09
N LEU A 632 -9.73 20.26 8.77
CA LEU A 632 -9.36 19.11 9.61
C LEU A 632 -8.74 19.54 10.94
N GLU A 633 -7.87 20.55 10.93
CA GLU A 633 -7.27 21.14 12.14
C GLU A 633 -8.34 21.71 13.07
N THR A 634 -9.29 22.48 12.53
CA THR A 634 -10.42 23.01 13.29
C THR A 634 -11.28 21.90 13.88
N LEU A 635 -11.46 20.79 13.16
CA LEU A 635 -12.16 19.62 13.65
C LEU A 635 -11.41 18.97 14.82
N PHE A 636 -10.09 18.81 14.72
CA PHE A 636 -9.26 18.27 15.81
C PHE A 636 -9.31 19.14 17.05
N GLU A 637 -9.22 20.46 16.87
CA GLU A 637 -9.30 21.40 17.98
C GLU A 637 -10.63 21.27 18.71
N ARG A 638 -11.74 21.35 17.97
CA ARG A 638 -13.10 21.30 18.52
C ARG A 638 -13.45 19.95 19.14
N LYS A 639 -12.99 18.84 18.56
CA LYS A 639 -13.44 17.48 18.94
C LYS A 639 -12.51 16.77 19.92
N PHE A 640 -11.22 17.11 19.93
CA PHE A 640 -10.22 16.38 20.70
C PHE A 640 -9.34 17.31 21.55
N LEU A 641 -8.69 18.30 20.94
CA LEU A 641 -7.63 19.04 21.63
C LEU A 641 -8.14 19.99 22.71
N CYS A 642 -9.36 20.54 22.56
CA CYS A 642 -9.99 21.36 23.59
C CYS A 642 -10.26 20.61 24.91
N TYR A 643 -10.24 19.28 24.89
CA TYR A 643 -10.40 18.42 26.06
C TYR A 643 -9.07 17.86 26.60
N CYS A 644 -7.95 18.19 25.96
CA CYS A 644 -6.63 17.71 26.38
C CYS A 644 -6.08 18.55 27.53
N ASP A 645 -5.39 17.87 28.44
CA ASP A 645 -4.62 18.48 29.53
C ASP A 645 -3.15 18.09 29.34
N PRO A 646 -2.24 19.03 29.05
CA PRO A 646 -0.82 18.73 28.86
C PRO A 646 -0.14 18.05 30.06
N ALA A 647 -0.70 18.18 31.27
CA ALA A 647 -0.18 17.50 32.45
C ALA A 647 -0.43 15.98 32.43
N ILE A 648 -1.37 15.52 31.59
CA ILE A 648 -1.66 14.10 31.40
C ILE A 648 -0.82 13.58 30.22
N PRO A 649 0.14 12.66 30.43
CA PRO A 649 1.06 12.21 29.37
C PRO A 649 0.35 11.67 28.13
N TRP A 650 -0.76 10.94 28.33
CA TRP A 650 -1.58 10.43 27.24
C TRP A 650 -2.20 11.55 26.39
N HIS A 651 -2.71 12.61 27.03
CA HIS A 651 -3.29 13.77 26.33
C HIS A 651 -2.20 14.54 25.59
N LEU A 652 -1.04 14.72 26.21
CA LEU A 652 0.14 15.31 25.57
C LEU A 652 0.52 14.55 24.29
N LEU A 653 0.51 13.22 24.32
CA LEU A 653 0.75 12.40 23.13
C LEU A 653 -0.32 12.59 22.05
N CYS A 654 -1.60 12.72 22.41
CA CYS A 654 -2.69 13.01 21.48
C CYS A 654 -2.51 14.37 20.80
N MET A 655 -2.10 15.39 21.56
CA MET A 655 -1.78 16.72 21.04
C MET A 655 -0.60 16.68 20.06
N HIS A 656 0.47 15.95 20.41
CA HIS A 656 1.61 15.77 19.51
C HIS A 656 1.24 15.04 18.24
N LEU A 657 0.45 13.97 18.32
CA LEU A 657 -0.05 13.25 17.14
C LEU A 657 -0.83 14.19 16.21
N ALA A 658 -1.80 14.93 16.75
CA ALA A 658 -2.64 15.82 15.95
C ALA A 658 -1.79 16.88 15.22
N LYS A 659 -0.89 17.56 15.94
CA LYS A 659 0.01 18.57 15.37
C LYS A 659 0.97 17.98 14.34
N SER A 660 1.66 16.89 14.67
CA SER A 660 2.64 16.25 13.78
C SER A 660 2.00 15.78 12.47
N VAL A 661 0.79 15.21 12.53
CA VAL A 661 0.09 14.80 11.30
C VAL A 661 -0.34 16.00 10.46
N LEU A 662 -0.80 17.10 11.07
CA LEU A 662 -1.15 18.32 10.32
C LEU A 662 0.07 18.94 9.64
N PHE A 663 1.20 19.06 10.35
CA PHE A 663 2.45 19.53 9.75
C PHE A 663 2.90 18.61 8.61
N MET A 664 2.81 17.30 8.78
CA MET A 664 3.12 16.35 7.72
C MET A 664 2.17 16.48 6.52
N MET A 665 0.87 16.72 6.74
CA MET A 665 -0.08 16.95 5.65
C MET A 665 0.21 18.25 4.89
N ARG A 666 0.56 19.34 5.57
CA ARG A 666 0.99 20.60 4.96
C ARG A 666 2.28 20.40 4.18
N PHE A 667 3.27 19.76 4.79
CA PHE A 667 4.52 19.40 4.13
C PHE A 667 4.25 18.64 2.82
N MET A 668 3.38 17.63 2.85
CA MET A 668 2.99 16.87 1.67
C MET A 668 2.20 17.69 0.64
N ALA A 669 1.39 18.65 1.06
CA ALA A 669 0.60 19.50 0.16
C ALA A 669 1.48 20.44 -0.69
N HIS A 670 2.56 20.94 -0.08
CA HIS A 670 3.54 21.85 -0.67
C HIS A 670 4.71 21.13 -1.34
N SER A 671 5.12 19.97 -0.83
CA SER A 671 6.17 19.13 -1.42
C SER A 671 5.61 18.37 -2.63
N THR A 672 5.68 18.97 -3.81
CA THR A 672 5.32 18.30 -5.06
C THR A 672 6.38 17.27 -5.43
N ASP A 673 5.98 16.03 -5.77
CA ASP A 673 6.91 14.96 -6.20
C ASP A 673 7.52 15.21 -7.61
N SER A 674 7.26 16.38 -8.21
CA SER A 674 7.82 16.80 -9.51
C SER A 674 9.15 17.51 -9.29
N TYR A 675 10.25 16.84 -9.64
CA TYR A 675 11.63 17.34 -9.57
C TYR A 675 11.94 18.52 -10.51
N ASP A 676 10.95 18.96 -11.31
CA ASP A 676 11.13 19.86 -12.46
C ASP A 676 10.48 21.24 -12.29
N VAL A 677 9.96 21.56 -11.10
CA VAL A 677 9.43 22.90 -10.79
C VAL A 677 10.45 23.65 -9.94
N ASP A 678 10.92 24.80 -10.41
CA ASP A 678 11.70 25.74 -9.60
C ASP A 678 10.82 26.22 -8.42
N ILE A 679 10.92 25.52 -7.29
CA ILE A 679 10.27 25.89 -6.03
C ILE A 679 10.81 27.25 -5.60
N SER A 680 9.93 28.18 -5.23
CA SER A 680 10.34 29.52 -4.79
C SER A 680 11.21 29.43 -3.53
N PRO A 681 12.15 30.36 -3.30
CA PRO A 681 12.95 30.35 -2.07
C PRO A 681 12.08 30.42 -0.81
N GLU A 682 10.97 31.16 -0.85
CA GLU A 682 10.00 31.26 0.25
C GLU A 682 9.28 29.92 0.50
N GLU A 683 8.92 29.19 -0.55
CA GLU A 683 8.33 27.86 -0.43
C GLU A 683 9.34 26.84 0.14
N LYS A 684 10.63 26.94 -0.22
CA LYS A 684 11.68 26.13 0.39
C LYS A 684 11.87 26.43 1.88
N ASP A 685 11.82 27.71 2.27
CA ASP A 685 11.89 28.11 3.69
C ASP A 685 10.73 27.52 4.49
N MET A 686 9.52 27.60 3.95
CA MET A 686 8.34 27.00 4.58
C MET A 686 8.44 25.47 4.69
N LEU A 687 8.88 24.79 3.63
CA LEU A 687 9.07 23.34 3.65
C LEU A 687 10.13 22.91 4.66
N PHE A 688 11.22 23.68 4.78
CA PHE A 688 12.26 23.46 5.80
C PHE A 688 11.69 23.61 7.21
N ASP A 689 10.94 24.68 7.46
CA ASP A 689 10.29 24.94 8.76
C ASP A 689 9.29 23.83 9.12
N LEU A 690 8.47 23.39 8.17
CA LEU A 690 7.54 22.27 8.38
C LEU A 690 8.26 20.95 8.67
N ALA A 691 9.34 20.64 7.94
CA ALA A 691 10.13 19.43 8.15
C ALA A 691 10.83 19.43 9.52
N LEU A 692 11.32 20.59 9.96
CA LEU A 692 11.89 20.80 11.28
C LEU A 692 10.82 20.61 12.37
N GLN A 693 9.63 21.20 12.21
CA GLN A 693 8.52 21.04 13.16
C GLN A 693 8.05 19.58 13.29
N VAL A 694 7.98 18.84 12.17
CA VAL A 694 7.67 17.40 12.18
C VAL A 694 8.74 16.66 13.00
N SER A 695 10.02 16.89 12.72
CA SER A 695 11.13 16.20 13.39
C SER A 695 11.18 16.52 14.88
N ALA A 696 11.08 17.80 15.25
CA ALA A 696 11.06 18.26 16.64
C ALA A 696 9.87 17.68 17.41
N SER A 697 8.68 17.62 16.80
CA SER A 697 7.48 17.03 17.42
C SER A 697 7.66 15.53 17.70
N GLN A 698 8.38 14.80 16.83
CA GLN A 698 8.67 13.38 17.04
C GLN A 698 9.74 13.16 18.11
N ASN A 699 10.81 13.97 18.08
CA ASN A 699 11.89 13.89 19.06
C ASN A 699 11.42 14.22 20.48
N LEU A 700 10.42 15.10 20.62
CA LEU A 700 9.82 15.38 21.91
C LEU A 700 9.21 14.12 22.56
N ALA A 701 8.67 13.20 21.76
CA ALA A 701 8.18 11.92 22.27
C ALA A 701 9.32 10.98 22.69
N TYR A 702 10.53 11.15 22.15
CA TYR A 702 11.72 10.44 22.62
C TYR A 702 12.29 11.04 23.90
N THR A 703 12.34 12.36 24.03
CA THR A 703 12.99 13.03 25.16
C THR A 703 12.10 13.13 26.41
N THR A 704 10.78 13.13 26.24
CA THR A 704 9.83 13.18 27.37
C THR A 704 9.78 11.83 28.10
N LYS A 705 10.14 11.81 29.38
CA LYS A 705 10.25 10.60 30.20
C LYS A 705 8.92 9.86 30.33
N GLU A 706 7.82 10.59 30.48
CA GLU A 706 6.47 10.07 30.67
C GLU A 706 5.94 9.38 29.41
N LEU A 707 6.51 9.69 28.24
CA LEU A 707 6.13 9.11 26.95
C LEU A 707 6.96 7.88 26.56
N ARG A 708 7.90 7.44 27.42
CA ARG A 708 8.81 6.34 27.15
C ARG A 708 8.09 5.05 26.73
N GLY A 709 7.00 4.69 27.41
CA GLY A 709 6.20 3.49 27.11
C GLY A 709 5.53 3.50 25.73
N PHE A 710 5.51 4.65 25.03
CA PHE A 710 4.91 4.81 23.71
C PHE A 710 5.94 4.89 22.57
N ARG A 711 7.25 4.85 22.88
CA ARG A 711 8.33 4.97 21.88
C ARG A 711 8.24 3.92 20.77
N TRP A 712 7.85 2.69 21.11
CA TRP A 712 7.62 1.62 20.13
C TRP A 712 6.68 2.08 19.00
N HIS A 713 5.65 2.86 19.31
CA HIS A 713 4.70 3.36 18.31
C HIS A 713 5.28 4.51 17.49
N VAL A 714 6.01 5.42 18.14
CA VAL A 714 6.69 6.55 17.47
C VAL A 714 7.71 6.04 16.46
N ASN A 715 8.51 5.03 16.85
CA ASN A 715 9.44 4.33 15.97
C ASN A 715 8.73 3.74 14.74
N LEU A 716 7.63 3.00 14.98
CA LEU A 716 6.79 2.43 13.93
C LEU A 716 6.07 3.49 13.08
N ASN A 717 6.06 4.77 13.44
CA ASN A 717 5.39 5.81 12.65
C ASN A 717 6.33 6.98 12.34
N PHE A 718 7.64 6.74 12.31
CA PHE A 718 8.63 7.78 12.04
C PHE A 718 8.43 8.42 10.66
N GLN A 719 8.48 9.76 10.57
CA GLN A 719 8.15 10.52 9.35
C GLN A 719 9.39 10.69 8.46
N TRP A 720 9.85 9.58 7.90
CA TRP A 720 11.08 9.53 7.10
C TRP A 720 11.17 10.55 5.97
N LYS A 721 10.05 10.86 5.27
CA LYS A 721 10.08 11.80 4.14
C LYS A 721 10.47 13.22 4.59
N ALA A 722 9.92 13.70 5.71
CA ALA A 722 10.26 15.00 6.26
C ALA A 722 11.72 15.03 6.76
N PHE A 723 12.15 13.96 7.43
CA PHE A 723 13.52 13.82 7.92
C PHE A 723 14.56 13.84 6.80
N ILE A 724 14.34 13.07 5.72
CA ILE A 724 15.22 13.03 4.55
C ILE A 724 15.27 14.40 3.86
N TYR A 725 14.12 15.07 3.73
CA TYR A 725 14.07 16.41 3.16
C TYR A 725 14.88 17.41 3.99
N LEU A 726 14.73 17.38 5.32
CA LEU A 726 15.49 18.23 6.24
C LEU A 726 17.01 18.06 6.02
N ILE A 727 17.50 16.82 6.00
CA ILE A 727 18.93 16.53 5.76
C ILE A 727 19.36 16.97 4.36
N SER A 728 18.52 16.77 3.35
CA SER A 728 18.81 17.20 1.98
C SER A 728 18.99 18.72 1.89
N GLU A 729 18.13 19.49 2.54
CA GLU A 729 18.24 20.96 2.58
C GLU A 729 19.47 21.43 3.37
N LEU A 730 19.88 20.70 4.42
CA LEU A 730 21.11 21.00 5.18
C LEU A 730 22.40 20.87 4.35
N ARG A 731 22.35 20.25 3.16
CA ARG A 731 23.47 20.27 2.20
C ARG A 731 23.69 21.65 1.57
N HIS A 732 22.65 22.47 1.53
CA HIS A 732 22.62 23.76 0.87
C HIS A 732 22.52 24.91 1.86
N ARG A 733 21.78 24.71 2.96
CA ARG A 733 21.62 25.65 4.07
C ARG A 733 22.70 25.40 5.12
N VAL A 734 23.71 26.25 5.12
CA VAL A 734 24.94 26.07 5.91
C VAL A 734 25.10 27.07 7.06
N GLU A 735 24.28 28.12 7.09
CA GLU A 735 24.35 29.20 8.07
C GLU A 735 22.95 29.54 8.62
N GLY A 736 22.89 29.90 9.90
CA GLY A 736 21.69 30.40 10.58
C GLY A 736 21.27 29.57 11.80
N GLU A 737 20.61 30.21 12.77
CA GLU A 737 20.15 29.58 14.02
C GLU A 737 19.24 28.37 13.77
N LYS A 738 18.36 28.46 12.75
CA LYS A 738 17.49 27.34 12.34
C LYS A 738 18.27 26.13 11.81
N VAL A 739 19.45 26.34 11.22
CA VAL A 739 20.32 25.25 10.73
C VAL A 739 20.94 24.51 11.92
N ASP A 740 21.39 25.25 12.93
CA ASP A 740 21.94 24.66 14.16
C ASP A 740 20.87 23.90 14.94
N HIS A 741 19.65 24.45 15.04
CA HIS A 741 18.51 23.75 15.63
C HIS A 741 18.16 22.48 14.84
N ALA A 742 18.14 22.54 13.51
CA ALA A 742 17.92 21.35 12.69
C ALA A 742 18.98 20.27 12.92
N TRP A 743 20.26 20.62 13.03
CA TRP A 743 21.32 19.65 13.37
C TRP A 743 21.12 19.01 14.75
N ALA A 744 20.69 19.78 15.76
CA ALA A 744 20.35 19.24 17.07
C ALA A 744 19.18 18.25 17.02
N GLU A 745 18.16 18.52 16.20
CA GLU A 745 17.04 17.58 15.99
C GLU A 745 17.45 16.34 15.18
N VAL A 746 18.39 16.47 14.24
CA VAL A 746 18.98 15.31 13.55
C VAL A 746 19.77 14.44 14.53
N GLU A 747 20.58 15.02 15.41
CA GLU A 747 21.34 14.29 16.42
C GLU A 747 20.42 13.51 17.37
N LYS A 748 19.34 14.14 17.86
CA LYS A 748 18.32 13.45 18.69
C LYS A 748 17.72 12.26 17.94
N SER A 749 17.36 12.43 16.67
CA SER A 749 16.80 11.34 15.84
C SER A 749 17.76 10.15 15.73
N TYR A 750 19.05 10.43 15.49
CA TYR A 750 20.11 9.41 15.44
C TYR A 750 20.38 8.73 16.78
N THR A 751 20.15 9.44 17.88
CA THR A 751 20.38 8.93 19.24
C THR A 751 19.26 8.01 19.70
N PHE A 752 18.01 8.33 19.39
CA PHE A 752 16.85 7.63 19.95
C PHE A 752 16.16 6.65 19.00
N HIS A 753 16.25 6.84 17.68
CA HIS A 753 15.51 6.01 16.74
C HIS A 753 16.25 4.67 16.47
N PRO A 754 15.59 3.51 16.65
CA PRO A 754 16.25 2.19 16.62
C PRO A 754 16.83 1.80 15.26
N SER A 755 16.33 2.36 14.15
CA SER A 755 16.89 2.10 12.82
C SER A 755 18.34 2.58 12.63
N PHE A 756 18.85 3.42 13.53
CA PHE A 756 20.25 3.86 13.55
C PHE A 756 21.11 3.03 14.51
N ASP A 757 20.55 2.01 15.16
CA ASP A 757 21.29 1.08 16.01
C ASP A 757 22.16 0.11 15.17
N LYS A 758 23.30 -0.28 15.74
CA LYS A 758 24.40 -1.04 15.11
C LYS A 758 23.93 -2.30 14.38
N ASP A 759 22.90 -2.98 14.89
CA ASP A 759 22.44 -4.27 14.38
C ASP A 759 21.48 -4.17 13.18
N LEU A 760 20.71 -3.08 13.07
CA LEU A 760 19.68 -2.88 12.03
C LEU A 760 20.20 -2.18 10.76
N LEU A 761 21.41 -1.64 10.82
CA LEU A 761 22.04 -0.84 9.76
C LEU A 761 22.49 -1.64 8.53
N LYS A 762 22.31 -2.97 8.51
CA LYS A 762 22.54 -3.80 7.31
C LYS A 762 21.55 -3.51 6.17
N ARG A 763 20.51 -2.70 6.43
CA ARG A 763 19.46 -2.35 5.48
C ARG A 763 19.87 -1.18 4.58
N ALA A 764 19.51 -1.24 3.30
CA ALA A 764 19.82 -0.23 2.29
C ALA A 764 19.26 1.15 2.65
N PHE A 765 18.07 1.18 3.26
CA PHE A 765 17.38 2.43 3.55
C PHE A 765 18.12 3.31 4.59
N PRO A 766 18.41 2.85 5.82
CA PRO A 766 19.24 3.61 6.77
C PRO A 766 20.62 3.98 6.22
N ILE A 767 21.24 3.13 5.39
CA ILE A 767 22.54 3.40 4.77
C ILE A 767 22.48 4.60 3.83
N ALA A 768 21.43 4.70 3.02
CA ALA A 768 21.23 5.81 2.12
C ALA A 768 21.06 7.13 2.90
N VAL A 769 20.33 7.09 4.02
CA VAL A 769 20.18 8.24 4.93
C VAL A 769 21.51 8.62 5.58
N ASP A 770 22.33 7.65 6.00
CA ASP A 770 23.68 7.88 6.56
C ASP A 770 24.61 8.54 5.54
N ASN A 771 24.61 8.07 4.29
CA ASN A 771 25.39 8.68 3.20
C ASN A 771 24.96 10.14 2.95
N LEU A 772 23.64 10.39 2.93
CA LEU A 772 23.10 11.74 2.75
C LEU A 772 23.51 12.65 3.91
N THR A 773 23.45 12.16 5.14
CA THR A 773 23.82 12.89 6.35
C THR A 773 25.29 13.27 6.38
N ILE A 774 26.19 12.35 6.01
CA ILE A 774 27.63 12.66 5.89
C ILE A 774 27.85 13.77 4.85
N LYS A 775 27.22 13.67 3.67
CA LYS A 775 27.37 14.69 2.63
C LYS A 775 26.87 16.06 3.08
N ALA A 776 25.77 16.11 3.82
CA ALA A 776 25.24 17.34 4.39
C ALA A 776 26.20 17.94 5.43
N TRP A 777 26.75 17.09 6.31
CA TRP A 777 27.71 17.51 7.32
C TRP A 777 29.03 18.02 6.71
N ASP A 778 29.56 17.34 5.70
CA ASP A 778 30.78 17.77 5.00
C ASP A 778 30.60 19.14 4.32
N ALA A 779 29.42 19.40 3.75
CA ALA A 779 29.08 20.70 3.15
C ALA A 779 28.99 21.81 4.21
N TYR A 780 28.32 21.54 5.34
CA TYR A 780 28.24 22.44 6.49
C TYR A 780 29.63 22.77 7.06
N GLN A 781 30.47 21.75 7.27
CA GLN A 781 31.84 21.93 7.78
C GLN A 781 32.72 22.75 6.83
N THR A 782 32.60 22.52 5.52
CA THR A 782 33.37 23.27 4.50
C THR A 782 32.95 24.74 4.47
N ALA A 783 31.66 25.03 4.57
CA ALA A 783 31.13 26.38 4.51
C ALA A 783 31.49 27.22 5.75
N GLN A 784 31.40 26.66 6.96
CA GLN A 784 31.69 27.40 8.18
C GLN A 784 33.20 27.65 8.40
N SER A 785 34.09 27.10 7.56
CA SER A 785 35.55 27.16 7.76
C SER A 785 36.01 26.66 9.13
N ILE A 786 35.17 25.86 9.79
CA ILE A 786 35.42 25.29 11.11
C ILE A 786 36.23 24.01 10.93
N TYR A 787 37.54 24.18 10.78
CA TYR A 787 38.49 23.06 10.88
C TYR A 787 38.82 22.68 12.34
N CYS A 788 38.11 23.24 13.33
CA CYS A 788 38.48 23.16 14.75
C CYS A 788 37.35 22.87 15.76
N SER A 789 36.09 22.69 15.34
CA SER A 789 35.03 22.18 16.23
C SER A 789 35.06 20.65 16.22
N PRO A 790 34.91 19.98 17.38
CA PRO A 790 34.81 18.53 17.42
C PRO A 790 33.62 18.06 16.58
N GLU A 791 33.85 17.03 15.77
CA GLU A 791 32.80 16.38 14.99
C GLU A 791 31.76 15.78 15.95
N PRO A 792 30.45 15.99 15.73
CA PRO A 792 29.42 15.40 16.58
C PRO A 792 29.53 13.88 16.62
N ARG A 793 29.34 13.32 17.81
CA ARG A 793 29.51 11.88 18.08
C ARG A 793 28.72 11.00 17.12
N PHE A 794 27.50 11.41 16.75
CA PHE A 794 26.68 10.63 15.84
C PHE A 794 27.29 10.55 14.42
N ILE A 795 27.92 11.62 13.92
CA ILE A 795 28.63 11.62 12.63
C ILE A 795 29.89 10.73 12.70
N GLU A 796 30.65 10.82 13.80
CA GLU A 796 31.80 9.94 14.03
C GLU A 796 31.39 8.46 13.98
N LEU A 797 30.28 8.11 14.64
CA LEU A 797 29.71 6.77 14.62
C LEU A 797 29.27 6.35 13.21
N ILE A 798 28.67 7.24 12.42
CA ILE A 798 28.33 6.95 11.01
C ILE A 798 29.61 6.66 10.21
N ARG A 799 30.64 7.51 10.32
CA ARG A 799 31.92 7.33 9.61
C ARG A 799 32.66 6.07 10.04
N GLN A 800 32.67 5.73 11.33
CA GLN A 800 33.29 4.50 11.85
C GLN A 800 32.63 3.26 11.23
N ARG A 801 31.29 3.24 11.17
CA ARG A 801 30.53 2.15 10.54
C ARG A 801 30.83 2.01 9.05
N HIS A 802 30.92 3.12 8.31
CA HIS A 802 31.32 3.09 6.90
C HIS A 802 32.75 2.60 6.68
N ARG A 803 33.68 2.86 7.62
CA ARG A 803 35.06 2.36 7.54
C ARG A 803 35.12 0.84 7.76
N GLN A 804 34.33 0.30 8.68
CA GLN A 804 34.26 -1.15 8.94
C GLN A 804 33.70 -1.94 7.75
N ARG A 805 32.95 -1.30 6.84
CA ARG A 805 32.37 -1.93 5.64
C ARG A 805 33.25 -1.90 4.41
N ARG A 806 34.24 -1.01 4.34
CA ARG A 806 35.17 -1.01 3.20
C ARG A 806 36.11 -2.21 3.33
N PRO A 807 36.21 -3.09 2.32
CA PRO A 807 37.30 -4.06 2.30
C PRO A 807 38.62 -3.29 2.32
N PRO A 808 39.66 -3.78 3.03
CA PRO A 808 40.94 -3.10 3.05
C PRO A 808 41.43 -2.98 1.60
N LYS A 809 41.70 -1.73 1.17
CA LYS A 809 42.37 -1.49 -0.11
C LYS A 809 43.70 -2.22 -0.04
N LEU A 810 43.89 -3.26 -0.86
CA LEU A 810 45.22 -3.74 -1.22
C LEU A 810 45.93 -2.57 -1.87
N THR A 811 46.76 -1.88 -1.09
CA THR A 811 47.74 -0.95 -1.63
C THR A 811 48.80 -1.77 -2.35
N ASP A 812 48.91 -1.56 -3.66
CA ASP A 812 50.08 -1.93 -4.44
C ASP A 812 51.33 -1.39 -3.76
N SER A 813 52.08 -2.26 -3.10
CA SER A 813 53.48 -2.03 -2.75
C SER A 813 54.32 -3.03 -3.53
N THR A 814 55.04 -2.49 -4.50
CA THR A 814 56.05 -3.13 -5.33
C THR A 814 57.15 -3.80 -4.50
N ILE A 815 57.25 -5.11 -4.69
CA ILE A 815 58.37 -6.07 -4.56
C ILE A 815 59.74 -5.52 -4.10
N THR A 816 60.37 -6.19 -3.11
CA THR A 816 61.76 -6.69 -3.20
C THR A 816 62.03 -7.84 -2.21
N ASP A 817 62.72 -8.86 -2.73
CA ASP A 817 63.07 -10.16 -2.15
C ASP A 817 63.81 -10.10 -0.79
N THR A 818 63.58 -11.08 0.10
CA THR A 818 64.51 -12.22 0.35
C THR A 818 64.13 -13.09 1.57
N ALA A 819 64.35 -14.40 1.39
CA ALA A 819 64.62 -15.45 2.39
C ALA A 819 63.50 -15.94 3.34
N LEU A 820 62.94 -17.10 2.97
CA LEU A 820 62.46 -18.11 3.94
C LEU A 820 63.66 -18.76 4.65
N PRO A 821 63.49 -19.16 5.92
CA PRO A 821 63.82 -20.54 6.26
C PRO A 821 62.72 -21.27 7.03
N THR A 822 62.51 -22.49 6.57
CA THR A 822 61.78 -23.63 7.14
C THR A 822 62.28 -24.00 8.55
N MET A 823 61.37 -24.31 9.49
CA MET A 823 61.53 -25.36 10.52
C MET A 823 60.13 -25.68 11.10
N ALA A 824 59.57 -26.87 10.86
CA ALA A 824 59.83 -28.16 11.52
C ALA A 824 58.98 -28.32 12.80
N TRP A 825 58.05 -29.28 12.72
CA TRP A 825 57.24 -29.77 13.84
C TRP A 825 58.12 -30.52 14.84
N GLY A 826 57.92 -30.25 16.14
CA GLY A 826 58.56 -30.95 17.25
C GLY A 826 57.79 -30.72 18.56
N SER A 827 57.13 -31.78 18.99
CA SER A 827 56.56 -32.14 20.30
C SER A 827 57.16 -31.50 21.56
N GLU A 828 56.33 -31.18 22.56
CA GLU A 828 56.24 -31.94 23.85
C GLU A 828 55.33 -31.26 24.89
N GLU A 829 54.74 -32.13 25.72
CA GLU A 829 53.80 -31.91 26.81
C GLU A 829 54.41 -31.17 28.01
N SER A 830 53.60 -30.47 28.82
CA SER A 830 53.43 -30.81 30.25
C SER A 830 52.54 -29.85 31.06
N THR A 831 51.56 -30.49 31.71
CA THR A 831 51.07 -30.27 33.09
C THR A 831 50.36 -28.97 33.46
N ASN A 832 49.04 -29.03 33.39
CA ASN A 832 48.14 -28.25 34.23
C ASN A 832 47.98 -28.97 35.59
N LYS A 833 48.27 -28.28 36.70
CA LYS A 833 47.95 -28.72 38.05
C LYS A 833 47.20 -27.61 38.80
N ASN A 834 46.07 -28.03 39.35
CA ASN A 834 45.34 -27.50 40.51
C ASN A 834 44.57 -26.18 40.31
N GLN A 835 43.25 -26.29 40.27
CA GLN A 835 42.40 -25.92 41.40
C GLN A 835 40.96 -26.40 41.15
N SER A 836 40.63 -27.52 41.80
CA SER A 836 39.27 -27.92 42.13
C SER A 836 39.13 -27.79 43.64
N GLU A 837 37.92 -27.48 44.09
CA GLU A 837 37.47 -27.28 45.48
C GLU A 837 37.40 -25.81 45.92
N GLU A 838 36.24 -25.20 45.71
CA GLU A 838 35.46 -24.49 46.76
C GLU A 838 34.12 -24.00 46.17
N LEU A 839 33.19 -24.95 46.04
CA LEU A 839 31.76 -24.70 46.18
C LEU A 839 31.48 -24.82 47.68
N HIS A 840 31.35 -23.70 48.39
CA HIS A 840 30.48 -23.49 49.56
C HIS A 840 30.75 -22.11 50.18
N ASN A 841 29.67 -21.42 50.57
CA ASN A 841 29.59 -20.19 51.38
C ASN A 841 29.61 -18.85 50.62
N ALA A 842 28.42 -18.41 50.20
CA ALA A 842 28.09 -17.00 50.11
C ALA A 842 26.96 -16.71 51.12
N ALA A 843 27.37 -16.37 52.34
CA ALA A 843 26.56 -15.66 53.33
C ALA A 843 27.42 -14.51 53.85
N ASP A 844 26.80 -13.34 53.94
CA ASP A 844 27.26 -12.10 54.58
C ASP A 844 28.36 -11.28 53.88
N ALA A 845 27.92 -10.28 53.11
CA ALA A 845 28.63 -9.03 52.89
C ALA A 845 27.61 -7.89 52.76
N ASP A 846 26.96 -7.56 53.87
CA ASP A 846 26.29 -6.28 54.08
C ASP A 846 27.32 -5.14 54.16
N SER A 847 26.92 -3.94 53.73
CA SER A 847 27.68 -2.68 53.66
C SER A 847 28.40 -2.39 52.33
N PHE A 848 27.64 -2.35 51.23
CA PHE A 848 27.98 -1.48 50.09
C PHE A 848 26.94 -0.35 50.02
N ASP A 849 27.37 0.89 50.24
CA ASP A 849 26.48 2.04 50.31
C ASP A 849 26.10 2.51 48.90
N TRP A 850 24.97 1.99 48.42
CA TRP A 850 24.39 2.30 47.11
C TRP A 850 23.95 3.76 46.95
N ALA A 851 23.87 4.54 48.03
CA ALA A 851 23.46 5.95 47.96
C ALA A 851 24.54 6.83 47.30
N GLU A 852 25.83 6.56 47.56
CA GLU A 852 26.95 7.34 47.01
C GLU A 852 27.25 6.96 45.55
N PHE A 853 27.04 5.70 45.17
CA PHE A 853 27.20 5.24 43.78
C PHE A 853 26.12 5.80 42.85
N ASN A 854 24.86 5.87 43.30
CA ASN A 854 23.75 6.46 42.55
C ASN A 854 23.88 7.99 42.37
N ALA A 855 24.61 8.68 43.25
CA ALA A 855 24.89 10.10 43.09
C ALA A 855 25.92 10.39 41.97
N SER A 856 26.74 9.40 41.58
CA SER A 856 27.75 9.55 40.52
C SER A 856 27.28 9.15 39.11
N LEU A 857 26.07 8.59 38.99
CA LEU A 857 25.47 8.09 37.74
C LEU A 857 24.27 8.94 37.27
N GLY A 858 24.33 10.26 37.47
CA GLY A 858 23.36 11.17 36.87
C GLY A 858 23.34 11.07 35.34
N PRO A 859 22.15 11.15 34.69
CA PRO A 859 22.07 11.25 33.23
C PRO A 859 22.72 12.56 32.74
N PRO A 860 23.16 12.65 31.47
CA PRO A 860 23.59 13.93 30.90
C PRO A 860 22.44 14.95 31.03
N ASP A 861 22.78 16.18 31.44
CA ASP A 861 21.92 17.27 31.92
C ASP A 861 20.86 17.85 30.93
N ASP A 862 20.41 17.10 29.92
CA ASP A 862 19.49 17.59 28.89
C ASP A 862 18.10 16.89 28.91
N VAL A 863 17.57 16.67 30.12
CA VAL A 863 16.19 16.21 30.33
C VAL A 863 15.39 17.35 30.93
N THR A 864 14.54 17.99 30.12
CA THR A 864 13.64 19.04 30.62
C THR A 864 12.52 18.42 31.45
N ASP A 865 12.52 18.71 32.76
CA ASP A 865 11.32 18.60 33.59
C ASP A 865 10.23 19.55 33.06
N LEU A 866 8.96 19.18 33.26
CA LEU A 866 7.79 19.97 32.85
C LEU A 866 7.80 21.38 33.48
N ALA A 867 8.45 22.33 32.81
CA ALA A 867 8.31 23.76 33.00
C ALA A 867 7.75 24.40 31.72
N SER A 868 6.86 25.37 31.92
CA SER A 868 6.09 26.12 30.93
C SER A 868 6.87 26.48 29.67
N PHE A 869 6.50 25.85 28.55
CA PHE A 869 7.06 26.12 27.24
C PHE A 869 6.41 27.38 26.65
N GLU A 870 7.20 28.43 26.45
CA GLU A 870 6.81 29.62 25.68
C GLU A 870 6.79 29.28 24.19
N PHE A 871 5.69 29.62 23.52
CA PHE A 871 5.57 29.51 22.07
C PHE A 871 6.45 30.59 21.40
N PRO A 872 7.08 30.32 20.25
CA PRO A 872 7.72 31.38 19.46
C PRO A 872 6.72 32.47 19.11
N GLU A 873 7.00 33.69 19.58
CA GLU A 873 6.26 34.91 19.26
C GLU A 873 6.33 35.16 17.75
N GLN A 874 5.27 34.79 17.03
CA GLN A 874 4.71 35.46 15.83
C GLN A 874 3.81 34.48 15.05
N MET A 875 2.69 34.08 15.65
CA MET A 875 1.44 33.97 14.90
C MET A 875 0.54 35.08 15.42
N ILE A 876 0.14 35.98 14.53
CA ILE A 876 -0.61 37.20 14.87
C ILE A 876 -2.01 36.79 15.35
N TRP A 877 -2.17 36.68 16.66
CA TRP A 877 -3.45 36.42 17.36
C TRP A 877 -4.28 37.70 17.58
N SER A 878 -4.01 38.80 16.86
CA SER A 878 -4.64 40.11 17.14
C SER A 878 -5.80 40.50 16.23
N THR A 879 -6.34 39.61 15.38
CA THR A 879 -7.50 39.92 14.52
C THR A 879 -8.81 39.21 14.91
N LEU A 880 -8.83 38.48 16.03
CA LEU A 880 -10.07 37.90 16.56
C LEU A 880 -10.81 38.82 17.55
N ASP A 881 -10.10 39.73 18.23
CA ASP A 881 -10.73 40.68 19.15
C ASP A 881 -11.51 41.78 18.41
N ASP A 882 -11.05 42.20 17.23
CA ASP A 882 -11.79 43.16 16.39
C ASP A 882 -13.05 42.55 15.75
N PHE A 883 -13.17 41.21 15.69
CA PHE A 883 -14.39 40.54 15.21
C PHE A 883 -15.38 40.21 16.33
N LEU A 884 -14.98 40.35 17.60
CA LEU A 884 -15.81 40.10 18.79
C LEU A 884 -16.33 41.39 19.45
N VAL A 885 -15.91 42.57 18.98
CA VAL A 885 -16.47 43.87 19.41
C VAL A 885 -17.77 44.21 18.68
N ASP A 886 -18.00 43.71 17.46
CA ASP A 886 -19.23 43.97 16.69
C ASP A 886 -20.44 43.08 17.08
N PHE A 887 -20.24 42.05 17.91
CA PHE A 887 -21.33 41.21 18.41
C PHE A 887 -21.74 41.49 19.86
N ARG A 888 -21.15 42.48 20.52
CA ARG A 888 -21.50 42.91 21.89
C ARG A 888 -22.23 44.24 22.00
N ASN A 889 -22.47 44.95 20.89
CA ASN A 889 -23.14 46.26 20.88
C ASN A 889 -24.59 46.26 20.34
N THR A 890 -25.24 45.11 20.19
CA THR A 890 -26.68 45.05 19.85
C THR A 890 -27.46 44.21 20.86
N GLY A 891 -27.42 44.67 22.11
CA GLY A 891 -28.26 44.17 23.19
C GLY A 891 -28.68 45.31 24.11
N ASP A 892 -29.63 46.14 23.67
CA ASP A 892 -30.73 46.63 24.52
C ASP A 892 -31.67 47.55 23.73
N LEU A 893 -32.96 47.18 23.70
CA LEU A 893 -34.13 48.04 24.00
C LEU A 893 -35.42 47.33 23.55
N THR A 894 -35.96 46.55 24.49
CA THR A 894 -37.33 46.61 25.03
C THR A 894 -38.54 46.92 24.13
N THR A 895 -39.62 46.14 24.39
CA THR A 895 -41.07 46.50 24.35
C THR A 895 -41.66 46.73 22.94
N ASP A 896 -42.86 46.28 22.55
CA ASP A 896 -44.07 45.94 23.28
C ASP A 896 -45.17 45.47 22.28
N PHE A 897 -46.25 44.87 22.81
CA PHE A 897 -47.61 44.76 22.22
C PHE A 897 -47.91 43.88 20.97
N ALA A 898 -48.53 42.72 21.29
CA ALA A 898 -49.88 42.30 20.90
C ALA A 898 -50.34 42.33 19.43
N GLY A 899 -50.82 41.15 19.00
CA GLY A 899 -52.25 41.03 18.66
C GLY A 899 -52.60 40.65 17.22
N SER A 900 -53.29 39.50 17.12
CA SER A 900 -54.20 39.07 16.03
C SER A 900 -53.53 38.77 14.68
N GLY A 901 -53.87 37.70 13.96
CA GLY A 901 -54.92 36.71 14.08
C GLY A 901 -55.05 36.01 12.72
N SER A 902 -55.59 34.78 12.72
CA SER A 902 -56.20 34.04 11.59
C SER A 902 -55.38 33.93 10.28
N GLY A 903 -55.17 32.77 9.68
CA GLY A 903 -55.81 31.46 9.81
C GLY A 903 -55.63 30.72 8.47
N THR A 904 -55.76 29.39 8.51
CA THR A 904 -56.16 28.47 7.41
C THR A 904 -55.38 28.60 6.09
N THR A 905 -54.63 27.60 5.62
CA THR A 905 -54.95 26.18 5.46
C THR A 905 -53.69 25.33 5.37
#